data_AF-A0A2H9SWY9-F1
#
_entry.id   AF-A0A2H9SWY9-F1
#
_cell.length_a   1.000
_cell.length_b   1.000
_cell.length_c   1.000
_cell.angle_alpha   90.00
_cell.angle_beta   90.00
_cell.angle_gamma   90.00
#
_symmetry.space_group_name_H-M   'P 1'
#
loop_
_entity.id
_entity.type
_entity.pdbx_description
1 polymer ?
#
loop_
_entity_poly.entity_id
_entity_poly.type
_entity_poly.pdbx_seq_one_letter_code
_entity_poly.pdbx_strand_id
1 'polypeptide(L)'
;MFEIQECLSDPSDTIFLNDVIFHASFYEVQKRVNRWLNRFKYSIDQCVVQDLHLFYLLASKKFLDHRQPSHLSNLFLSLHLMQKRLAQKIAFSPQELHVKVRWLSGKLKFPFSTRSVLGCLVSYNALDKYELFDEENLYLAFQKQCPDIRVVKESLYQHASKNKNLKIHYFEIEKKDGSGFSLHQQNLLRHNVEERVRNSIQKLSPSVFMKRNEEETYRIILVLSNEISSLQDLPQAVINLDEQTGKKIIFQVVFVHPAPLHNFSLKERFIECTFVPKRVVTVRHLDDHPIQAHVFSLQLNRTSAFLRTDGSLDFNLARQKISSLLHSAIGEFRDYNGGLLIKQQELLKKFRGSFPEADQDLLEKFFYSIAPLEKQATLNQEILLLFFKFFLDHQKKELQKKIDFVFIDSKIGENVFIFVKGSNCLLGDTIDSFIHDHFFQSHSIIYSVLNTLEGILFTAVLLNPKEEHGIFFPKKLKQKLSDYQKKIEGKKILRIGVEYMPVSLDPRIGADNVSADTISLLFEGLMRYDEKEQVVKGVAQSVEVSPDAKQYTFKLKQTFWNDGTPLTAYDFEYAWKKILSPDFKTIIAEFFYPIKNGLKAKLGKVPLESIGIQSIDDRTLKVELEHPTPFFLELTALAFYSPIHRITDQRKPQWPYECESNYPCNGPFQLKINQPNQGFQLIRNPFYWNANYANWDQINLIHIAASQALHAFQNDEVDWIGNPFGAFHSEYISKKMGEVFIFPNNLVCWQVFNTTSPPFHSRKIREALSYAIDRESIIANAFISLKPAFSPLLHRHANIHCDPKTQFPGFDPAKARELFHEALSELNLSLDDLHPLTLIYNEGEIREYTAHCLKKQFEETLGLKCELKSLQWNKLFNQMVSGNFQLGLFNWSPYIDDPLYKLNYFRFSTANVAHWEHADYQNLLCLSEQQINPFQRSSYLIQAEKLLCNEKPVIPIFYQPSQGLVKKNLQVSYNLSASFNIAKSFREEPNPL
;
A
#
# COMPACT_ATOMS: atom_id res chain seq x y z
N MET A 1 -9.88 -30.84 11.70
CA MET A 1 -10.08 -29.75 10.72
C MET A 1 -9.25 -28.52 11.07
N PHE A 2 -9.31 -28.01 12.31
CA PHE A 2 -8.39 -26.96 12.78
C PHE A 2 -6.91 -27.38 12.78
N GLU A 3 -6.61 -28.65 13.14
CA GLU A 3 -5.23 -29.17 13.14
C GLU A 3 -4.62 -29.35 11.73
N ILE A 4 -5.45 -29.59 10.69
CA ILE A 4 -4.98 -29.69 9.29
C ILE A 4 -4.69 -28.28 8.73
N GLN A 5 -5.35 -27.24 9.26
CA GLN A 5 -5.14 -25.85 8.87
C GLN A 5 -3.83 -25.25 9.43
N GLU A 6 -3.34 -25.72 10.58
CA GLU A 6 -2.03 -25.30 11.11
C GLU A 6 -0.87 -25.98 10.35
N CYS A 7 -0.97 -27.27 10.02
CA CYS A 7 0.09 -27.96 9.26
C CYS A 7 0.32 -27.40 7.85
N LEU A 8 -0.72 -26.89 7.16
CA LEU A 8 -0.58 -26.35 5.80
C LEU A 8 -0.04 -24.91 5.73
N SER A 9 0.39 -24.34 6.86
CA SER A 9 0.95 -22.99 6.94
C SER A 9 2.49 -22.96 6.80
N ASP A 10 3.15 -24.12 6.77
CA ASP A 10 4.60 -24.28 6.66
C ASP A 10 4.99 -24.79 5.24
N PRO A 11 5.86 -24.08 4.47
CA PRO A 11 6.20 -24.50 3.11
C PRO A 11 7.06 -25.77 3.01
N SER A 12 7.60 -26.26 4.14
CA SER A 12 8.36 -27.52 4.22
C SER A 12 7.50 -28.78 4.07
N ASP A 13 6.18 -28.68 4.23
CA ASP A 13 5.25 -29.83 4.20
C ASP A 13 4.72 -30.17 2.80
N THR A 14 5.44 -29.77 1.74
CA THR A 14 5.12 -30.12 0.34
C THR A 14 5.17 -31.62 0.06
N ILE A 15 5.66 -32.43 1.00
CA ILE A 15 5.80 -33.88 0.88
C ILE A 15 4.44 -34.61 1.07
N PHE A 16 3.44 -33.99 1.71
CA PHE A 16 2.19 -34.69 2.07
C PHE A 16 1.07 -34.70 0.99
N LEU A 17 1.21 -34.00 -0.13
CA LEU A 17 0.12 -33.87 -1.12
C LEU A 17 0.11 -34.90 -2.26
N ASN A 18 1.21 -35.66 -2.46
CA ASN A 18 1.30 -36.63 -3.57
C ASN A 18 0.55 -37.95 -3.30
N ASP A 19 0.23 -38.26 -2.04
CA ASP A 19 -0.46 -39.49 -1.64
C ASP A 19 -1.98 -39.32 -1.41
N VAL A 20 -2.54 -38.13 -1.69
CA VAL A 20 -3.96 -37.85 -1.48
C VAL A 20 -4.78 -38.30 -2.70
N ILE A 21 -5.64 -39.30 -2.50
CA ILE A 21 -6.60 -39.74 -3.52
C ILE A 21 -7.74 -38.71 -3.62
N PHE A 22 -7.70 -37.86 -4.64
CA PHE A 22 -8.76 -36.90 -4.92
C PHE A 22 -10.00 -37.55 -5.56
N HIS A 23 -11.16 -36.92 -5.41
CA HIS A 23 -12.41 -37.32 -6.05
C HIS A 23 -12.25 -37.44 -7.59
N ALA A 24 -12.96 -38.38 -8.23
CA ALA A 24 -12.78 -38.71 -9.65
C ALA A 24 -12.92 -37.51 -10.61
N SER A 25 -13.70 -36.48 -10.23
CA SER A 25 -13.85 -35.25 -11.01
C SER A 25 -12.62 -34.34 -11.00
N PHE A 26 -11.67 -34.52 -10.08
CA PHE A 26 -10.52 -33.64 -9.86
C PHE A 26 -9.68 -33.48 -11.13
N TYR A 27 -9.23 -34.58 -11.73
CA TYR A 27 -8.35 -34.55 -12.89
C TYR A 27 -9.02 -33.89 -14.11
N GLU A 28 -10.33 -34.08 -14.29
CA GLU A 28 -11.07 -33.43 -15.38
C GLU A 28 -11.21 -31.91 -15.13
N VAL A 29 -11.45 -31.50 -13.88
CA VAL A 29 -11.48 -30.08 -13.50
C VAL A 29 -10.09 -29.45 -13.63
N GLN A 30 -9.03 -30.11 -13.17
CA GLN A 30 -7.65 -29.63 -13.30
C GLN A 30 -7.26 -29.44 -14.76
N LYS A 31 -7.62 -30.39 -15.65
CA LYS A 31 -7.40 -30.24 -17.11
C LYS A 31 -8.17 -29.07 -17.71
N ARG A 32 -9.36 -28.73 -17.18
CA ARG A 32 -10.11 -27.53 -17.61
C ARG A 32 -9.44 -26.26 -17.07
N VAL A 33 -9.07 -26.22 -15.80
CA VAL A 33 -8.39 -25.07 -15.17
C VAL A 33 -7.05 -24.77 -15.84
N ASN A 34 -6.23 -25.78 -16.15
CA ASN A 34 -4.97 -25.61 -16.87
C ASN A 34 -5.15 -25.03 -18.27
N ARG A 35 -6.25 -25.37 -18.98
CA ARG A 35 -6.58 -24.73 -20.26
C ARG A 35 -6.89 -23.24 -20.10
N TRP A 36 -7.55 -22.86 -19.00
CA TRP A 36 -7.83 -21.46 -18.69
C TRP A 36 -6.57 -20.70 -18.25
N LEU A 37 -5.71 -21.30 -17.43
CA LEU A 37 -4.38 -20.77 -17.07
C LEU A 37 -3.55 -20.44 -18.30
N ASN A 38 -3.48 -21.37 -19.27
CA ASN A 38 -2.73 -21.14 -20.51
C ASN A 38 -3.34 -20.04 -21.39
N ARG A 39 -4.67 -19.90 -21.39
CA ARG A 39 -5.38 -18.90 -22.18
C ARG A 39 -5.35 -17.49 -21.57
N PHE A 40 -5.32 -17.39 -20.24
CA PHE A 40 -5.42 -16.12 -19.50
C PHE A 40 -4.29 -15.95 -18.47
N LYS A 41 -3.03 -16.09 -18.94
CA LYS A 41 -1.81 -16.03 -18.11
C LYS A 41 -1.68 -14.78 -17.22
N TYR A 42 -2.28 -13.66 -17.63
CA TYR A 42 -2.23 -12.39 -16.87
C TYR A 42 -3.33 -12.28 -15.81
N SER A 43 -4.44 -13.01 -15.95
CA SER A 43 -5.58 -12.93 -15.02
C SER A 43 -5.54 -14.01 -13.94
N ILE A 44 -5.01 -15.19 -14.29
CA ILE A 44 -5.01 -16.41 -13.47
C ILE A 44 -3.55 -16.72 -13.11
N ASP A 45 -3.20 -16.65 -11.83
CA ASP A 45 -1.83 -16.82 -11.33
C ASP A 45 -1.48 -18.29 -11.03
N GLN A 46 -0.21 -18.57 -10.71
CA GLN A 46 0.26 -19.95 -10.46
C GLN A 46 -0.32 -20.56 -9.17
N CYS A 47 -0.85 -19.74 -8.25
CA CYS A 47 -1.46 -20.21 -7.00
C CYS A 47 -2.77 -20.97 -7.22
N VAL A 48 -3.38 -20.84 -8.41
CA VAL A 48 -4.65 -21.49 -8.78
C VAL A 48 -4.60 -23.01 -8.65
N VAL A 49 -3.44 -23.62 -8.86
CA VAL A 49 -3.29 -25.08 -8.69
C VAL A 49 -3.37 -25.46 -7.20
N GLN A 50 -2.77 -24.68 -6.32
CA GLN A 50 -2.84 -24.88 -4.87
C GLN A 50 -4.27 -24.64 -4.35
N ASP A 51 -4.92 -23.58 -4.83
CA ASP A 51 -6.32 -23.28 -4.48
C ASP A 51 -7.27 -24.40 -4.94
N LEU A 52 -6.99 -25.03 -6.08
CA LEU A 52 -7.78 -26.15 -6.57
C LEU A 52 -7.66 -27.38 -5.67
N HIS A 53 -6.46 -27.68 -5.17
CA HIS A 53 -6.27 -28.76 -4.18
C HIS A 53 -7.06 -28.45 -2.90
N LEU A 54 -6.94 -27.23 -2.37
CA LEU A 54 -7.65 -26.81 -1.18
C LEU A 54 -9.18 -26.87 -1.36
N PHE A 55 -9.69 -26.49 -2.54
CA PHE A 55 -11.10 -26.60 -2.88
C PHE A 55 -11.62 -28.04 -2.77
N TYR A 56 -10.88 -29.01 -3.31
CA TYR A 56 -11.27 -30.41 -3.25
C TYR A 56 -11.09 -31.05 -1.86
N LEU A 57 -10.14 -30.55 -1.06
CA LEU A 57 -9.94 -30.99 0.33
C LEU A 57 -11.06 -30.49 1.26
N LEU A 58 -11.54 -29.25 1.06
CA LEU A 58 -12.58 -28.63 1.88
C LEU A 58 -14.01 -29.02 1.44
N ALA A 59 -14.20 -29.39 0.16
CA ALA A 59 -15.50 -29.79 -0.35
C ALA A 59 -15.92 -31.17 0.19
N SER A 60 -17.17 -31.28 0.65
CA SER A 60 -17.69 -32.59 1.09
C SER A 60 -17.84 -33.54 -0.10
N LYS A 61 -17.69 -34.85 0.14
CA LYS A 61 -17.83 -35.88 -0.91
C LYS A 61 -19.18 -35.78 -1.64
N LYS A 62 -20.28 -35.61 -0.89
CA LYS A 62 -21.62 -35.44 -1.45
C LYS A 62 -21.78 -34.14 -2.25
N PHE A 63 -21.03 -33.09 -1.92
CA PHE A 63 -20.98 -31.87 -2.72
C PHE A 63 -20.34 -32.14 -4.10
N LEU A 64 -19.31 -32.98 -4.16
CA LEU A 64 -18.63 -33.29 -5.42
C LEU A 64 -19.40 -34.30 -6.28
N ASP A 65 -20.03 -35.32 -5.67
CA ASP A 65 -20.71 -36.43 -6.37
C ASP A 65 -21.87 -35.97 -7.29
N HIS A 66 -22.64 -34.96 -6.88
CA HIS A 66 -23.84 -34.52 -7.61
C HIS A 66 -23.57 -33.49 -8.72
N ARG A 67 -22.33 -32.99 -8.84
CA ARG A 67 -21.96 -31.88 -9.72
C ARG A 67 -21.12 -32.36 -10.88
N GLN A 68 -21.47 -31.92 -12.09
CA GLN A 68 -20.67 -32.23 -13.27
C GLN A 68 -19.34 -31.47 -13.23
N PRO A 69 -18.24 -32.02 -13.79
CA PRO A 69 -16.94 -31.36 -13.77
C PRO A 69 -16.91 -29.99 -14.46
N SER A 70 -17.84 -29.69 -15.38
CA SER A 70 -18.00 -28.37 -15.98
C SER A 70 -18.56 -27.32 -15.00
N HIS A 71 -19.53 -27.71 -14.17
CA HIS A 71 -20.09 -26.87 -13.11
C HIS A 71 -19.04 -26.61 -12.03
N LEU A 72 -18.32 -27.64 -11.60
CA LEU A 72 -17.22 -27.52 -10.63
C LEU A 72 -16.10 -26.61 -11.14
N SER A 73 -15.70 -26.72 -12.41
CA SER A 73 -14.68 -25.82 -12.98
C SER A 73 -15.15 -24.36 -13.03
N ASN A 74 -16.42 -24.11 -13.37
CA ASN A 74 -16.96 -22.75 -13.42
C ASN A 74 -17.11 -22.14 -12.03
N LEU A 75 -17.52 -22.94 -11.05
CA LEU A 75 -17.59 -22.54 -9.65
C LEU A 75 -16.20 -22.18 -9.13
N PHE A 76 -15.22 -23.07 -9.30
CA PHE A 76 -13.84 -22.85 -8.84
C PHE A 76 -13.20 -21.61 -9.46
N LEU A 77 -13.30 -21.44 -10.79
CA LEU A 77 -12.77 -20.24 -11.46
C LEU A 77 -13.48 -18.96 -11.00
N SER A 78 -14.79 -19.03 -10.75
CA SER A 78 -15.55 -17.90 -10.22
C SER A 78 -15.12 -17.53 -8.80
N LEU A 79 -14.87 -18.53 -7.95
CA LEU A 79 -14.33 -18.38 -6.60
C LEU A 79 -12.98 -17.67 -6.62
N HIS A 80 -12.02 -18.23 -7.36
CA HIS A 80 -10.66 -17.70 -7.44
C HIS A 80 -10.62 -16.25 -8.00
N LEU A 81 -11.36 -15.97 -9.08
CA LEU A 81 -11.41 -14.62 -9.65
C LEU A 81 -12.12 -13.61 -8.73
N MET A 82 -13.17 -14.02 -8.01
CA MET A 82 -13.84 -13.15 -7.05
C MET A 82 -12.94 -12.84 -5.85
N GLN A 83 -12.22 -13.84 -5.33
CA GLN A 83 -11.25 -13.65 -4.27
C GLN A 83 -10.18 -12.63 -4.65
N LYS A 84 -9.61 -12.75 -5.86
CA LYS A 84 -8.58 -11.83 -6.35
C LYS A 84 -9.11 -10.40 -6.53
N ARG A 85 -10.28 -10.23 -7.15
CA ARG A 85 -10.90 -8.91 -7.32
C ARG A 85 -11.26 -8.27 -5.99
N LEU A 86 -11.76 -9.05 -5.05
CA LEU A 86 -12.10 -8.56 -3.72
C LEU A 86 -10.84 -8.21 -2.93
N ALA A 87 -9.79 -9.03 -2.98
CA ALA A 87 -8.49 -8.72 -2.39
C ALA A 87 -7.91 -7.40 -2.93
N GLN A 88 -8.01 -7.17 -4.25
CA GLN A 88 -7.62 -5.89 -4.87
C GLN A 88 -8.45 -4.71 -4.35
N LYS A 89 -9.76 -4.87 -4.19
CA LYS A 89 -10.63 -3.82 -3.63
C LYS A 89 -10.37 -3.55 -2.15
N ILE A 90 -10.13 -4.60 -1.36
CA ILE A 90 -9.74 -4.49 0.05
C ILE A 90 -8.41 -3.73 0.14
N ALA A 91 -7.44 -4.03 -0.73
CA ALA A 91 -6.16 -3.32 -0.78
C ALA A 91 -6.32 -1.83 -1.12
N PHE A 92 -7.37 -1.46 -1.87
CA PHE A 92 -7.67 -0.08 -2.24
C PHE A 92 -8.46 0.69 -1.15
N SER A 93 -9.48 0.07 -0.56
CA SER A 93 -10.34 0.66 0.47
C SER A 93 -10.58 -0.35 1.63
N PRO A 94 -9.61 -0.52 2.56
CA PRO A 94 -9.70 -1.55 3.61
C PRO A 94 -10.76 -1.25 4.68
N GLN A 95 -11.16 0.02 4.83
CA GLN A 95 -12.17 0.46 5.80
C GLN A 95 -13.62 0.35 5.28
N GLU A 96 -13.82 -0.04 4.02
CA GLU A 96 -15.14 -0.18 3.42
C GLU A 96 -15.58 -1.64 3.32
N LEU A 97 -16.87 -1.89 3.57
CA LEU A 97 -17.48 -3.21 3.36
C LEU A 97 -17.75 -3.43 1.86
N HIS A 98 -16.87 -4.19 1.23
CA HIS A 98 -17.01 -4.70 -0.13
C HIS A 98 -17.77 -6.01 -0.14
N VAL A 99 -18.96 -5.99 -0.73
CA VAL A 99 -19.76 -7.20 -0.97
C VAL A 99 -19.84 -7.43 -2.47
N LYS A 100 -19.65 -8.69 -2.89
CA LYS A 100 -19.90 -9.11 -4.26
C LYS A 100 -20.69 -10.40 -4.29
N VAL A 101 -21.75 -10.41 -5.09
CA VAL A 101 -22.60 -11.58 -5.28
C VAL A 101 -22.57 -12.00 -6.75
N ARG A 102 -22.46 -13.31 -7.00
CA ARG A 102 -22.51 -13.89 -8.34
C ARG A 102 -23.44 -15.08 -8.36
N TRP A 103 -24.30 -15.13 -9.37
CA TRP A 103 -25.23 -16.24 -9.57
C TRP A 103 -24.72 -17.19 -10.65
N LEU A 104 -24.79 -18.49 -10.39
CA LEU A 104 -24.36 -19.55 -11.29
C LEU A 104 -25.52 -20.51 -11.52
N SER A 105 -26.00 -20.63 -12.75
CA SER A 105 -26.98 -21.66 -13.10
C SER A 105 -26.28 -23.01 -13.24
N GLY A 106 -26.86 -24.05 -12.66
CA GLY A 106 -26.33 -25.41 -12.69
C GLY A 106 -27.43 -26.45 -12.81
N LYS A 107 -27.02 -27.68 -13.11
CA LYS A 107 -27.88 -28.87 -13.04
C LYS A 107 -27.20 -29.91 -12.17
N LEU A 108 -27.89 -30.36 -11.12
CA LEU A 108 -27.45 -31.45 -10.27
C LEU A 108 -27.99 -32.76 -10.81
N LYS A 109 -27.13 -33.78 -10.89
CA LYS A 109 -27.52 -35.14 -11.27
C LYS A 109 -27.62 -36.00 -10.02
N PHE A 110 -28.83 -36.46 -9.75
CA PHE A 110 -29.11 -37.53 -8.78
C PHE A 110 -29.39 -38.83 -9.54
N PRO A 111 -29.26 -40.01 -8.90
CA PRO A 111 -29.45 -41.30 -9.57
C PRO A 111 -30.76 -41.44 -10.35
N PHE A 112 -31.83 -40.77 -9.91
CA PHE A 112 -33.18 -40.87 -10.50
C PHE A 112 -33.79 -39.52 -10.95
N SER A 113 -33.06 -38.40 -10.84
CA SER A 113 -33.59 -37.08 -11.25
C SER A 113 -32.48 -36.08 -11.58
N THR A 114 -32.73 -35.20 -12.53
CA THR A 114 -31.89 -34.01 -12.76
C THR A 114 -32.64 -32.78 -12.27
N ARG A 115 -32.03 -32.01 -11.38
CA ARG A 115 -32.65 -30.81 -10.80
C ARG A 115 -31.92 -29.56 -11.29
N SER A 116 -32.69 -28.56 -11.70
CA SER A 116 -32.14 -27.25 -12.06
C SER A 116 -31.91 -26.45 -10.78
N VAL A 117 -30.68 -25.97 -10.60
CA VAL A 117 -30.28 -25.22 -9.41
C VAL A 117 -29.72 -23.86 -9.78
N LEU A 118 -29.88 -22.92 -8.86
CA LEU A 118 -29.25 -21.62 -8.93
C LEU A 118 -28.29 -21.48 -7.75
N GLY A 119 -27.00 -21.45 -8.03
CA GLY A 119 -25.94 -21.23 -7.05
C GLY A 119 -25.76 -19.74 -6.77
N CYS A 120 -25.75 -19.38 -5.49
CA CYS A 120 -25.43 -18.05 -5.02
C CYS A 120 -24.02 -18.07 -4.44
N LEU A 121 -23.11 -17.32 -5.05
CA LEU A 121 -21.75 -17.13 -4.58
C LEU A 121 -21.62 -15.73 -3.97
N VAL A 122 -21.33 -15.67 -2.69
CA VAL A 122 -21.21 -14.44 -1.90
C VAL A 122 -19.77 -14.30 -1.42
N SER A 123 -19.13 -13.18 -1.73
CA SER A 123 -17.80 -12.84 -1.20
C SER A 123 -17.84 -11.46 -0.54
N TYR A 124 -17.27 -11.34 0.66
CA TYR A 124 -17.19 -10.08 1.39
C TYR A 124 -15.92 -9.98 2.24
N ASN A 125 -15.54 -8.75 2.62
CA ASN A 125 -14.52 -8.51 3.64
C ASN A 125 -15.14 -8.19 4.99
N ALA A 126 -14.72 -8.88 6.03
CA ALA A 126 -15.03 -8.52 7.40
C ALA A 126 -14.14 -7.34 7.83
N LEU A 127 -14.76 -6.26 8.30
CA LEU A 127 -14.09 -5.08 8.85
C LEU A 127 -13.67 -5.28 10.32
N ASP A 128 -14.36 -6.18 11.02
CA ASP A 128 -14.08 -6.56 12.40
C ASP A 128 -14.00 -8.10 12.51
N LYS A 129 -13.17 -8.62 13.42
CA LYS A 129 -13.04 -10.06 13.70
C LYS A 129 -14.34 -10.68 14.23
N TYR A 130 -15.26 -9.84 14.68
CA TYR A 130 -16.58 -10.23 15.20
C TYR A 130 -17.70 -10.19 14.15
N GLU A 131 -17.39 -9.91 12.88
CA GLU A 131 -18.36 -9.95 11.80
C GLU A 131 -18.55 -11.36 11.25
N LEU A 132 -19.78 -11.87 11.36
CA LEU A 132 -20.17 -13.19 10.86
C LEU A 132 -21.30 -13.06 9.84
N PHE A 133 -21.20 -13.82 8.74
CA PHE A 133 -22.26 -13.91 7.75
C PHE A 133 -23.21 -15.04 8.11
N ASP A 134 -24.48 -14.68 8.25
CA ASP A 134 -25.54 -15.59 8.65
C ASP A 134 -26.37 -16.03 7.44
N GLU A 135 -25.98 -17.16 6.86
CA GLU A 135 -26.57 -17.72 5.64
C GLU A 135 -28.06 -18.03 5.79
N GLU A 136 -28.51 -18.38 6.99
CA GLU A 136 -29.92 -18.73 7.24
C GLU A 136 -30.83 -17.50 7.11
N ASN A 137 -30.36 -16.29 7.43
CA ASN A 137 -31.13 -15.06 7.23
C ASN A 137 -31.34 -14.77 5.75
N LEU A 138 -30.29 -14.97 4.94
CA LEU A 138 -30.38 -14.78 3.50
C LEU A 138 -31.33 -15.82 2.87
N TYR A 139 -31.31 -17.06 3.37
CA TYR A 139 -32.26 -18.09 2.96
C TYR A 139 -33.71 -17.72 3.28
N LEU A 140 -34.00 -17.34 4.53
CA LEU A 140 -35.34 -16.94 4.95
C LEU A 140 -35.82 -15.71 4.16
N ALA A 141 -34.92 -14.79 3.82
CA ALA A 141 -35.22 -13.66 2.95
C ALA A 141 -35.62 -14.10 1.52
N PHE A 142 -34.92 -15.09 0.95
CA PHE A 142 -35.31 -15.66 -0.35
C PHE A 142 -36.65 -16.40 -0.29
N GLN A 143 -36.93 -17.14 0.80
CA GLN A 143 -38.22 -17.81 0.98
C GLN A 143 -39.38 -16.82 1.12
N LYS A 144 -39.16 -15.67 1.78
CA LYS A 144 -40.18 -14.61 1.90
C LYS A 144 -40.60 -14.05 0.53
N GLN A 145 -39.68 -13.98 -0.43
CA GLN A 145 -39.95 -13.49 -1.79
C GLN A 145 -40.46 -14.56 -2.74
N CYS A 146 -40.02 -15.80 -2.53
CA CYS A 146 -40.40 -16.95 -3.34
C CYS A 146 -40.65 -18.14 -2.40
N PRO A 147 -41.91 -18.34 -1.95
CA PRO A 147 -42.29 -19.37 -0.98
C PRO A 147 -42.00 -20.82 -1.45
N ASP A 148 -41.81 -21.01 -2.75
CA ASP A 148 -41.61 -22.31 -3.39
C ASP A 148 -40.12 -22.72 -3.52
N ILE A 149 -39.22 -21.98 -2.90
CA ILE A 149 -37.78 -22.27 -2.92
C ILE A 149 -37.37 -23.11 -1.71
N ARG A 150 -36.43 -24.03 -1.94
CA ARG A 150 -35.69 -24.78 -0.91
C ARG A 150 -34.19 -24.74 -1.19
N VAL A 151 -33.37 -24.67 -0.14
CA VAL A 151 -31.91 -24.84 -0.26
C VAL A 151 -31.59 -26.31 -0.48
N VAL A 152 -30.69 -26.57 -1.42
CA VAL A 152 -30.18 -27.91 -1.67
C VAL A 152 -29.34 -28.32 -0.47
N LYS A 153 -29.71 -29.43 0.19
CA LYS A 153 -28.95 -29.97 1.33
C LYS A 153 -27.50 -30.23 0.92
N GLU A 154 -26.56 -29.88 1.80
CA GLU A 154 -25.11 -30.08 1.59
C GLU A 154 -24.54 -29.37 0.35
N SER A 155 -25.22 -28.31 -0.12
CA SER A 155 -24.69 -27.40 -1.16
C SER A 155 -23.78 -26.30 -0.63
N LEU A 156 -23.65 -26.20 0.70
CA LEU A 156 -22.83 -25.19 1.34
C LEU A 156 -21.33 -25.49 1.13
N TYR A 157 -20.62 -24.51 0.59
CA TYR A 157 -19.18 -24.49 0.55
C TYR A 157 -18.66 -23.16 1.13
N GLN A 158 -17.83 -23.25 2.16
CA GLN A 158 -17.17 -22.11 2.79
C GLN A 158 -15.68 -22.16 2.47
N HIS A 159 -15.17 -21.11 1.85
CA HIS A 159 -13.75 -21.04 1.54
C HIS A 159 -12.98 -20.34 2.67
N ALA A 160 -11.94 -21.01 3.17
CA ALA A 160 -10.96 -20.38 4.05
C ALA A 160 -9.87 -19.71 3.20
N SER A 161 -9.96 -18.39 3.03
CA SER A 161 -8.90 -17.58 2.41
C SER A 161 -7.70 -17.43 3.35
N LYS A 162 -6.49 -17.30 2.79
CA LYS A 162 -5.28 -16.91 3.56
C LYS A 162 -5.45 -15.56 4.26
N ASN A 163 -6.21 -14.65 3.65
CA ASN A 163 -6.60 -13.39 4.30
C ASN A 163 -7.78 -13.64 5.24
N LYS A 164 -7.55 -13.56 6.56
CA LYS A 164 -8.55 -13.83 7.60
C LYS A 164 -9.81 -12.96 7.48
N ASN A 165 -9.67 -11.78 6.87
CA ASN A 165 -10.77 -10.82 6.68
C ASN A 165 -11.61 -11.15 5.44
N LEU A 166 -11.14 -11.98 4.50
CA LEU A 166 -11.89 -12.32 3.30
C LEU A 166 -12.71 -13.60 3.54
N LYS A 167 -14.02 -13.50 3.34
CA LYS A 167 -14.98 -14.60 3.53
C LYS A 167 -15.73 -14.88 2.24
N ILE A 168 -15.86 -16.17 1.89
CA ILE A 168 -16.61 -16.59 0.70
C ILE A 168 -17.53 -17.75 1.06
N HIS A 169 -18.80 -17.58 0.71
CA HIS A 169 -19.88 -18.53 0.96
C HIS A 169 -20.56 -18.88 -0.36
N TYR A 170 -20.79 -20.17 -0.58
CA TYR A 170 -21.51 -20.67 -1.73
C TYR A 170 -22.61 -21.62 -1.29
N PHE A 171 -23.83 -21.44 -1.79
CA PHE A 171 -24.94 -22.36 -1.57
C PHE A 171 -25.85 -22.39 -2.80
N GLU A 172 -26.65 -23.45 -2.94
CA GLU A 172 -27.55 -23.62 -4.08
C GLU A 172 -29.02 -23.68 -3.64
N ILE A 173 -29.87 -23.05 -4.44
CA ILE A 173 -31.33 -23.07 -4.26
C ILE A 173 -32.01 -23.78 -5.44
N GLU A 174 -33.09 -24.49 -5.14
CA GLU A 174 -33.96 -25.15 -6.12
C GLU A 174 -35.43 -24.89 -5.80
N LYS A 175 -36.30 -25.03 -6.80
CA LYS A 175 -37.74 -25.00 -6.57
C LYS A 175 -38.23 -26.34 -6.02
N LYS A 176 -39.29 -26.31 -5.21
CA LYS A 176 -39.94 -27.52 -4.65
C LYS A 176 -40.42 -28.48 -5.74
N ASP A 177 -40.88 -27.96 -6.88
CA ASP A 177 -41.34 -28.68 -8.07
C ASP A 177 -40.21 -29.22 -8.97
N GLY A 178 -38.95 -28.83 -8.71
CA GLY A 178 -37.78 -29.21 -9.53
C GLY A 178 -37.64 -28.46 -10.87
N SER A 179 -38.53 -27.51 -11.16
CA SER A 179 -38.49 -26.71 -12.40
C SER A 179 -37.39 -25.64 -12.36
N GLY A 180 -37.01 -25.12 -13.53
CA GLY A 180 -36.05 -24.02 -13.64
C GLY A 180 -36.61 -22.69 -13.15
N PHE A 181 -35.74 -21.76 -12.76
CA PHE A 181 -36.13 -20.39 -12.44
C PHE A 181 -36.40 -19.57 -13.71
N SER A 182 -37.57 -18.92 -13.79
CA SER A 182 -37.87 -18.00 -14.91
C SER A 182 -37.01 -16.74 -14.84
N LEU A 183 -36.85 -16.02 -15.96
CA LEU A 183 -36.06 -14.78 -16.00
C LEU A 183 -36.57 -13.74 -14.99
N HIS A 184 -37.90 -13.61 -14.84
CA HIS A 184 -38.52 -12.72 -13.87
C HIS A 184 -38.17 -13.10 -12.42
N GLN A 185 -38.22 -14.39 -12.09
CA GLN A 185 -37.83 -14.89 -10.76
C GLN A 185 -36.34 -14.73 -10.49
N GLN A 186 -35.49 -14.93 -11.49
CA GLN A 186 -34.05 -14.68 -11.37
C GLN A 186 -33.77 -13.18 -11.12
N ASN A 187 -34.51 -12.28 -11.76
CA ASN A 187 -34.37 -10.84 -11.54
C ASN A 187 -34.88 -10.44 -10.15
N LEU A 188 -35.99 -11.00 -9.69
CA LEU A 188 -36.52 -10.77 -8.33
C LEU A 188 -35.53 -11.21 -7.27
N LEU A 189 -34.96 -12.42 -7.43
CA LEU A 189 -33.93 -12.96 -6.55
C LEU A 189 -32.62 -12.19 -6.61
N ARG A 190 -32.31 -11.50 -7.72
CA ARG A 190 -31.10 -10.66 -7.89
C ARG A 190 -31.26 -9.25 -7.38
N HIS A 191 -32.50 -8.77 -7.24
CA HIS A 191 -32.79 -7.41 -6.82
C HIS A 191 -32.38 -7.18 -5.35
N ASN A 192 -31.54 -6.16 -5.11
CA ASN A 192 -31.01 -5.73 -3.81
C ASN A 192 -30.32 -6.84 -2.99
N VAL A 193 -29.76 -7.87 -3.64
CA VAL A 193 -29.07 -8.97 -2.93
C VAL A 193 -27.80 -8.50 -2.26
N GLU A 194 -27.03 -7.60 -2.89
CA GLU A 194 -25.81 -7.08 -2.29
C GLU A 194 -26.12 -6.31 -1.00
N GLU A 195 -27.21 -5.55 -0.97
CA GLU A 195 -27.71 -4.84 0.22
C GLU A 195 -28.21 -5.81 1.29
N ARG A 196 -28.98 -6.85 0.91
CA ARG A 196 -29.42 -7.89 1.87
C ARG A 196 -28.26 -8.69 2.44
N VAL A 197 -27.23 -8.96 1.65
CA VAL A 197 -26.01 -9.60 2.13
C VAL A 197 -25.32 -8.68 3.13
N ARG A 198 -25.21 -7.37 2.86
CA ARG A 198 -24.70 -6.40 3.85
C ARG A 198 -25.50 -6.45 5.15
N ASN A 199 -26.83 -6.51 5.06
CA ASN A 199 -27.71 -6.61 6.23
C ASN A 199 -27.65 -7.97 6.94
N SER A 200 -27.18 -9.01 6.26
CA SER A 200 -26.97 -10.36 6.80
C SER A 200 -25.57 -10.53 7.41
N ILE A 201 -24.65 -9.58 7.18
CA ILE A 201 -23.35 -9.52 7.83
C ILE A 201 -23.56 -8.84 9.19
N GLN A 202 -23.38 -9.62 10.24
CA GLN A 202 -23.70 -9.19 11.60
C GLN A 202 -22.44 -8.74 12.30
N LYS A 203 -22.43 -7.52 12.83
CA LYS A 203 -21.43 -7.10 13.81
C LYS A 203 -21.87 -7.58 15.19
N LEU A 204 -21.22 -8.61 15.74
CA LEU A 204 -21.44 -8.95 17.14
C LEU A 204 -20.90 -7.79 17.99
N SER A 205 -21.79 -7.06 18.68
CA SER A 205 -21.36 -6.01 19.61
C SER A 205 -20.52 -6.64 20.72
N PRO A 206 -19.27 -6.19 20.93
CA PRO A 206 -18.39 -6.79 21.94
C PRO A 206 -19.00 -6.74 23.35
N SER A 207 -19.78 -5.71 23.69
CA SER A 207 -20.31 -5.55 25.06
C SER A 207 -21.66 -6.23 25.28
N VAL A 208 -22.47 -6.40 24.24
CA VAL A 208 -23.81 -7.01 24.34
C VAL A 208 -23.75 -8.54 24.12
N PHE A 209 -22.75 -9.02 23.38
CA PHE A 209 -22.63 -10.42 22.94
C PHE A 209 -21.30 -11.11 23.32
N MET A 210 -20.45 -10.47 24.14
CA MET A 210 -19.43 -11.24 24.85
C MET A 210 -20.12 -12.23 25.78
N LYS A 211 -19.59 -13.45 25.89
CA LYS A 211 -19.91 -14.36 26.99
C LYS A 211 -19.74 -13.57 28.28
N ARG A 212 -20.85 -13.19 28.92
CA ARG A 212 -20.81 -12.36 30.11
C ARG A 212 -20.02 -13.11 31.17
N ASN A 213 -19.06 -12.40 31.76
CA ASN A 213 -18.28 -12.89 32.88
C ASN A 213 -19.23 -13.32 34.02
N GLU A 214 -18.90 -14.36 34.76
CA GLU A 214 -19.74 -14.86 35.86
C GLU A 214 -20.01 -13.76 36.89
N GLU A 215 -19.03 -12.87 37.12
CA GLU A 215 -19.15 -11.71 38.00
C GLU A 215 -20.33 -10.81 37.65
N GLU A 216 -20.60 -10.58 36.36
CA GLU A 216 -21.69 -9.73 35.91
C GLU A 216 -23.06 -10.40 36.12
N THR A 217 -23.12 -11.73 35.97
CA THR A 217 -24.31 -12.51 36.31
C THR A 217 -24.60 -12.41 37.81
N TYR A 218 -23.57 -12.51 38.66
CA TYR A 218 -23.71 -12.34 40.10
C TYR A 218 -24.14 -10.92 40.50
N ARG A 219 -23.60 -9.88 39.87
CA ARG A 219 -24.05 -8.49 40.08
C ARG A 219 -25.53 -8.32 39.75
N ILE A 220 -25.98 -8.86 38.61
CA ILE A 220 -27.40 -8.81 38.23
C ILE A 220 -28.26 -9.54 39.27
N ILE A 221 -27.84 -10.73 39.72
CA ILE A 221 -28.54 -11.47 40.77
C ILE A 221 -28.69 -10.63 42.04
N LEU A 222 -27.60 -9.98 42.49
CA LEU A 222 -27.63 -9.12 43.68
C LEU A 222 -28.57 -7.93 43.50
N VAL A 223 -28.49 -7.23 42.36
CA VAL A 223 -29.36 -6.09 42.03
C VAL A 223 -30.83 -6.52 42.06
N LEU A 224 -31.19 -7.59 41.34
CA LEU A 224 -32.58 -8.08 41.30
C LEU A 224 -33.06 -8.58 42.65
N SER A 225 -32.18 -9.16 43.48
CA SER A 225 -32.56 -9.62 44.82
C SER A 225 -32.87 -8.46 45.77
N ASN A 226 -32.20 -7.31 45.61
CA ASN A 226 -32.42 -6.12 46.43
C ASN A 226 -33.74 -5.42 46.08
N GLU A 227 -34.24 -5.57 44.86
CA GLU A 227 -35.54 -5.05 44.42
C GLU A 227 -36.74 -5.80 45.03
N ILE A 228 -36.52 -6.98 45.62
CA ILE A 228 -37.54 -7.76 46.34
C ILE A 228 -37.40 -7.47 47.83
N SER A 229 -38.18 -6.54 48.33
CA SER A 229 -38.15 -6.07 49.73
C SER A 229 -39.22 -6.70 50.61
N SER A 230 -40.29 -7.22 50.01
CA SER A 230 -41.43 -7.87 50.65
C SER A 230 -41.80 -9.17 49.93
N LEU A 231 -42.42 -10.12 50.64
CA LEU A 231 -42.95 -11.36 50.05
C LEU A 231 -44.10 -11.11 49.06
N GLN A 232 -44.69 -9.92 49.06
CA GLN A 232 -45.73 -9.50 48.10
C GLN A 232 -45.15 -8.88 46.82
N ASP A 233 -43.83 -8.62 46.77
CA ASP A 233 -43.21 -8.03 45.58
C ASP A 233 -43.20 -9.02 44.42
N LEU A 234 -43.47 -8.51 43.21
CA LEU A 234 -43.42 -9.32 42.01
C LEU A 234 -42.01 -9.88 41.79
N PRO A 235 -41.88 -11.13 41.32
CA PRO A 235 -40.62 -11.67 40.86
C PRO A 235 -39.93 -10.78 39.83
N GLN A 236 -38.60 -10.74 39.87
CA GLN A 236 -37.79 -9.89 39.00
C GLN A 236 -37.12 -10.73 37.93
N ALA A 237 -37.16 -10.28 36.67
CA ALA A 237 -36.48 -10.94 35.57
C ALA A 237 -35.63 -9.97 34.74
N VAL A 238 -34.49 -10.45 34.29
CA VAL A 238 -33.69 -9.82 33.25
C VAL A 238 -33.60 -10.77 32.07
N ILE A 239 -34.00 -10.30 30.88
CA ILE A 239 -33.94 -11.07 29.63
C ILE A 239 -32.85 -10.45 28.75
N ASN A 240 -31.72 -11.14 28.64
CA ASN A 240 -30.61 -10.73 27.78
C ASN A 240 -30.49 -11.68 26.60
N LEU A 241 -30.19 -11.13 25.43
CA LEU A 241 -29.73 -11.93 24.30
C LEU A 241 -28.32 -12.44 24.65
N ASP A 242 -28.15 -13.77 24.66
CA ASP A 242 -26.90 -14.45 25.04
C ASP A 242 -26.08 -14.70 23.78
N GLU A 243 -26.61 -15.56 22.92
CA GLU A 243 -25.99 -15.92 21.64
C GLU A 243 -27.08 -16.10 20.58
N GLN A 244 -26.68 -16.10 19.31
CA GLN A 244 -27.50 -16.69 18.27
C GLN A 244 -26.70 -17.70 17.48
N THR A 245 -27.36 -18.79 17.16
CA THR A 245 -26.83 -19.88 16.34
C THR A 245 -27.67 -19.95 15.06
N GLY A 246 -27.13 -20.56 14.00
CA GLY A 246 -27.77 -20.60 12.68
C GLY A 246 -29.29 -20.83 12.71
N LYS A 247 -29.77 -21.75 13.56
CA LYS A 247 -31.20 -22.08 13.67
C LYS A 247 -31.94 -21.44 14.84
N LYS A 248 -31.24 -20.94 15.86
CA LYS A 248 -31.84 -20.53 17.14
C LYS A 248 -31.33 -19.20 17.68
N ILE A 249 -32.23 -18.40 18.24
CA ILE A 249 -31.91 -17.19 19.01
C ILE A 249 -31.96 -17.57 20.49
N ILE A 250 -30.86 -17.39 21.22
CA ILE A 250 -30.70 -17.84 22.60
C ILE A 250 -30.74 -16.62 23.52
N PHE A 251 -31.70 -16.62 24.45
CA PHE A 251 -31.79 -15.61 25.50
C PHE A 251 -31.41 -16.22 26.83
N GLN A 252 -30.53 -15.55 27.58
CA GLN A 252 -30.28 -15.86 28.98
C GLN A 252 -31.25 -15.07 29.85
N VAL A 253 -31.92 -15.79 30.74
CA VAL A 253 -32.88 -15.25 31.70
C VAL A 253 -32.30 -15.44 33.10
N VAL A 254 -32.20 -14.34 33.84
CA VAL A 254 -31.96 -14.34 35.28
C VAL A 254 -33.28 -13.99 35.95
N PHE A 255 -33.85 -14.93 36.67
CA PHE A 255 -35.15 -14.81 37.32
C PHE A 255 -34.99 -14.96 38.82
N VAL A 256 -35.38 -13.95 39.60
CA VAL A 256 -35.24 -13.92 41.06
C VAL A 256 -36.62 -13.85 41.71
N HIS A 257 -36.88 -14.73 42.68
CA HIS A 257 -38.18 -14.80 43.36
C HIS A 257 -38.04 -15.35 44.79
N PRO A 258 -39.05 -15.11 45.66
CA PRO A 258 -39.20 -15.83 46.93
C PRO A 258 -39.63 -17.28 46.68
N ALA A 259 -39.00 -18.25 47.34
CA ALA A 259 -39.36 -19.66 47.24
C ALA A 259 -40.31 -20.11 48.36
N PRO A 260 -41.20 -21.10 48.12
CA PRO A 260 -41.39 -21.83 46.85
C PRO A 260 -42.28 -21.08 45.84
N LEU A 261 -41.87 -21.07 44.56
CA LEU A 261 -42.64 -20.41 43.49
C LEU A 261 -43.89 -21.22 43.12
N HIS A 262 -43.74 -22.52 42.81
CA HIS A 262 -44.80 -23.47 42.42
C HIS A 262 -44.34 -24.93 42.56
N ASN A 263 -45.29 -25.88 42.55
CA ASN A 263 -45.06 -27.33 42.70
C ASN A 263 -44.61 -28.07 41.42
N PHE A 264 -44.37 -27.36 40.30
CA PHE A 264 -44.06 -27.97 38.99
C PHE A 264 -42.69 -27.54 38.47
N SER A 265 -42.08 -28.34 37.60
CA SER A 265 -40.78 -28.04 36.99
C SER A 265 -40.93 -26.99 35.88
N LEU A 266 -40.12 -25.92 35.92
CA LEU A 266 -40.09 -24.87 34.88
C LEU A 266 -39.87 -25.45 33.47
N LYS A 267 -39.20 -26.60 33.35
CA LYS A 267 -38.93 -27.27 32.07
C LYS A 267 -40.22 -27.71 31.34
N GLU A 268 -41.29 -28.04 32.07
CA GLU A 268 -42.51 -28.62 31.50
C GLU A 268 -43.45 -27.56 30.89
N ARG A 269 -43.25 -26.28 31.20
CA ARG A 269 -44.12 -25.17 30.73
C ARG A 269 -43.67 -24.53 29.41
N PHE A 270 -42.42 -24.71 29.00
CA PHE A 270 -41.89 -24.14 27.76
C PHE A 270 -42.06 -25.12 26.58
N ILE A 271 -43.22 -25.06 25.92
CA ILE A 271 -43.55 -25.93 24.77
C ILE A 271 -43.05 -25.33 23.44
N GLU A 272 -43.14 -24.01 23.29
CA GLU A 272 -42.81 -23.30 22.04
C GLU A 272 -41.30 -22.96 21.90
N CYS A 273 -40.49 -23.22 22.93
CA CYS A 273 -39.06 -22.92 22.94
C CYS A 273 -38.26 -24.01 23.69
N THR A 274 -36.96 -24.12 23.42
CA THR A 274 -36.10 -25.07 24.14
C THR A 274 -35.61 -24.45 25.46
N PHE A 275 -35.99 -25.02 26.60
CA PHE A 275 -35.50 -24.62 27.93
C PHE A 275 -34.21 -25.37 28.28
N VAL A 276 -33.17 -24.61 28.65
CA VAL A 276 -31.88 -25.15 29.12
C VAL A 276 -31.56 -24.57 30.50
N PRO A 277 -31.64 -25.36 31.58
CA PRO A 277 -31.27 -24.88 32.92
C PRO A 277 -29.75 -24.69 33.01
N LYS A 278 -29.29 -23.57 33.61
CA LYS A 278 -27.86 -23.38 33.95
C LYS A 278 -27.62 -23.63 35.44
N ARG A 279 -28.25 -22.87 36.34
CA ARG A 279 -28.09 -23.01 37.80
C ARG A 279 -29.23 -22.37 38.59
N VAL A 280 -29.36 -22.78 39.86
CA VAL A 280 -30.23 -22.15 40.87
C VAL A 280 -29.37 -21.77 42.06
N VAL A 281 -29.47 -20.52 42.54
CA VAL A 281 -28.67 -20.01 43.65
C VAL A 281 -29.59 -19.36 44.67
N THR A 282 -29.47 -19.75 45.95
CA THR A 282 -30.11 -19.02 47.05
C THR A 282 -29.27 -17.80 47.37
N VAL A 283 -29.84 -16.60 47.23
CA VAL A 283 -29.10 -15.33 47.34
C VAL A 283 -29.12 -14.81 48.79
N ARG A 284 -30.30 -14.78 49.40
CA ARG A 284 -30.55 -14.32 50.77
C ARG A 284 -31.85 -14.92 51.30
N HIS A 285 -32.11 -14.77 52.60
CA HIS A 285 -33.39 -15.12 53.22
C HIS A 285 -34.14 -13.83 53.58
N LEU A 286 -35.45 -13.82 53.35
CA LEU A 286 -36.37 -12.75 53.73
C LEU A 286 -37.50 -13.40 54.54
N ASP A 287 -37.64 -13.05 55.82
CA ASP A 287 -38.65 -13.61 56.73
C ASP A 287 -38.72 -15.16 56.71
N ASP A 288 -37.56 -15.82 56.88
CA ASP A 288 -37.37 -17.28 56.80
C ASP A 288 -37.70 -17.94 55.44
N HIS A 289 -38.06 -17.16 54.41
CA HIS A 289 -38.20 -17.62 53.04
C HIS A 289 -36.92 -17.40 52.22
N PRO A 290 -36.38 -18.43 51.54
CA PRO A 290 -35.20 -18.25 50.69
C PRO A 290 -35.57 -17.52 49.39
N ILE A 291 -34.85 -16.44 49.07
CA ILE A 291 -34.88 -15.80 47.76
C ILE A 291 -33.95 -16.57 46.83
N GLN A 292 -34.51 -17.17 45.79
CA GLN A 292 -33.79 -17.98 44.81
C GLN A 292 -33.66 -17.25 43.47
N ALA A 293 -32.49 -17.36 42.87
CA ALA A 293 -32.19 -16.90 41.53
C ALA A 293 -32.03 -18.10 40.58
N HIS A 294 -32.94 -18.22 39.63
CA HIS A 294 -32.89 -19.18 38.54
C HIS A 294 -32.19 -18.54 37.34
N VAL A 295 -31.09 -19.16 36.91
CA VAL A 295 -30.38 -18.79 35.68
C VAL A 295 -30.61 -19.89 34.66
N PHE A 296 -31.23 -19.55 33.55
CA PHE A 296 -31.52 -20.49 32.47
C PHE A 296 -31.50 -19.80 31.11
N SER A 297 -31.44 -20.60 30.05
CA SER A 297 -31.49 -20.12 28.67
C SER A 297 -32.75 -20.62 27.97
N LEU A 298 -33.40 -19.72 27.23
CA LEU A 298 -34.53 -20.03 26.35
C LEU A 298 -34.08 -19.89 24.90
N GLN A 299 -34.29 -20.93 24.10
CA GLN A 299 -33.90 -20.95 22.69
C GLN A 299 -35.12 -20.90 21.79
N LEU A 300 -35.26 -19.84 20.99
CA LEU A 300 -36.30 -19.69 19.97
C LEU A 300 -35.80 -20.17 18.62
N ASN A 301 -36.66 -20.86 17.86
CA ASN A 301 -36.37 -21.18 16.47
C ASN A 301 -36.51 -19.92 15.60
N ARG A 302 -35.57 -19.72 14.68
CA ARG A 302 -35.65 -18.63 13.70
C ARG A 302 -36.75 -18.92 12.69
N THR A 303 -37.59 -17.93 12.46
CA THR A 303 -38.67 -17.98 11.48
C THR A 303 -38.68 -16.69 10.68
N SER A 304 -39.27 -16.71 9.47
CA SER A 304 -39.40 -15.52 8.62
C SER A 304 -40.24 -14.41 9.27
N ALA A 305 -41.01 -14.72 10.32
CA ALA A 305 -41.76 -13.74 11.11
C ALA A 305 -40.86 -12.79 11.91
N PHE A 306 -39.64 -13.21 12.25
CA PHE A 306 -38.66 -12.36 12.93
C PHE A 306 -37.77 -11.57 11.95
N LEU A 307 -38.07 -11.58 10.65
CA LEU A 307 -37.31 -10.80 9.67
C LEU A 307 -38.01 -9.49 9.32
N ARG A 308 -37.24 -8.40 9.42
CA ARG A 308 -37.63 -7.08 8.94
C ARG A 308 -37.76 -7.05 7.41
N THR A 309 -38.19 -5.92 6.87
CA THR A 309 -38.33 -5.71 5.41
C THR A 309 -37.00 -5.75 4.67
N ASP A 310 -35.92 -5.37 5.35
CA ASP A 310 -34.53 -5.33 4.85
C ASP A 310 -33.79 -6.67 4.97
N GLY A 311 -34.41 -7.69 5.57
CA GLY A 311 -33.84 -9.01 5.80
C GLY A 311 -33.04 -9.16 7.11
N SER A 312 -32.98 -8.13 7.95
CA SER A 312 -32.34 -8.22 9.28
C SER A 312 -33.24 -8.91 10.31
N LEU A 313 -32.64 -9.55 11.31
CA LEU A 313 -33.37 -10.17 12.43
C LEU A 313 -33.88 -9.10 13.40
N ASP A 314 -35.16 -9.21 13.74
CA ASP A 314 -35.81 -8.39 14.75
C ASP A 314 -35.71 -9.02 16.14
N PHE A 315 -34.59 -8.73 16.80
CA PHE A 315 -34.32 -9.21 18.16
C PHE A 315 -35.35 -8.71 19.19
N ASN A 316 -36.05 -7.60 18.92
CA ASN A 316 -37.06 -7.09 19.83
C ASN A 316 -38.35 -7.89 19.73
N LEU A 317 -38.79 -8.23 18.51
CA LEU A 317 -39.91 -9.17 18.33
C LEU A 317 -39.58 -10.55 18.93
N ALA A 318 -38.35 -11.03 18.75
CA ALA A 318 -37.90 -12.28 19.37
C ALA A 318 -37.89 -12.20 20.91
N ARG A 319 -37.39 -11.10 21.48
CA ARG A 319 -37.40 -10.85 22.94
C ARG A 319 -38.81 -10.72 23.49
N GLN A 320 -39.70 -10.02 22.79
CA GLN A 320 -41.12 -9.89 23.17
C GLN A 320 -41.80 -11.27 23.21
N LYS A 321 -41.50 -12.13 22.23
CA LYS A 321 -41.98 -13.52 22.25
C LYS A 321 -41.44 -14.28 23.47
N ILE A 322 -40.16 -14.16 23.81
CA ILE A 322 -39.61 -14.72 25.06
C ILE A 322 -40.34 -14.17 26.30
N SER A 323 -40.55 -12.86 26.38
CA SER A 323 -41.25 -12.24 27.50
C SER A 323 -42.69 -12.76 27.63
N SER A 324 -43.39 -12.96 26.51
CA SER A 324 -44.74 -13.54 26.50
C SER A 324 -44.76 -15.00 26.96
N LEU A 325 -43.74 -15.77 26.59
CA LEU A 325 -43.58 -17.17 27.01
C LEU A 325 -43.20 -17.29 28.48
N LEU A 326 -42.38 -16.37 29.00
CA LEU A 326 -42.08 -16.29 30.43
C LEU A 326 -43.33 -15.93 31.22
N HIS A 327 -44.13 -14.97 30.73
CA HIS A 327 -45.36 -14.56 31.39
C HIS A 327 -46.39 -15.70 31.44
N SER A 328 -46.55 -16.47 30.35
CA SER A 328 -47.44 -17.63 30.35
C SER A 328 -46.94 -18.77 31.23
N ALA A 329 -45.63 -18.96 31.35
CA ALA A 329 -45.04 -20.03 32.15
C ALA A 329 -44.99 -19.71 33.65
N ILE A 330 -44.70 -18.47 34.03
CA ILE A 330 -44.34 -18.09 35.41
C ILE A 330 -45.35 -17.13 36.05
N GLY A 331 -46.21 -16.48 35.25
CA GLY A 331 -47.16 -15.47 35.72
C GLY A 331 -46.60 -14.04 35.65
N GLU A 332 -47.13 -13.14 36.49
CA GLU A 332 -46.68 -11.74 36.52
C GLU A 332 -45.27 -11.62 37.10
N PHE A 333 -44.41 -10.87 36.41
CA PHE A 333 -43.05 -10.55 36.85
C PHE A 333 -42.67 -9.16 36.33
N ARG A 334 -41.66 -8.53 36.95
CA ARG A 334 -41.12 -7.24 36.49
C ARG A 334 -39.91 -7.46 35.60
N ASP A 335 -39.98 -6.96 34.35
CA ASP A 335 -38.90 -7.01 33.37
C ASP A 335 -37.96 -5.81 33.55
N TYR A 336 -36.81 -6.04 34.19
CA TYR A 336 -35.89 -4.99 34.64
C TYR A 336 -35.20 -4.24 33.47
N ASN A 337 -34.87 -4.93 32.36
CA ASN A 337 -34.17 -4.31 31.22
C ASN A 337 -35.07 -4.05 29.99
N GLY A 338 -36.30 -4.58 29.97
CA GLY A 338 -37.22 -4.40 28.84
C GLY A 338 -37.67 -2.97 28.61
N GLY A 339 -37.89 -2.20 29.69
CA GLY A 339 -38.36 -0.82 29.59
C GLY A 339 -37.36 0.13 28.92
N LEU A 340 -36.06 -0.10 29.09
CA LEU A 340 -35.01 0.77 28.55
C LEU A 340 -34.85 0.61 27.03
N LEU A 341 -34.90 -0.63 26.54
CA LEU A 341 -34.81 -0.93 25.10
C LEU A 341 -36.03 -0.42 24.33
N ILE A 342 -37.24 -0.56 24.89
CA ILE A 342 -38.47 -0.02 24.29
C ILE A 342 -38.37 1.50 24.17
N LYS A 343 -37.94 2.19 25.24
CA LYS A 343 -37.76 3.65 25.24
C LYS A 343 -36.75 4.12 24.20
N GLN A 344 -35.62 3.41 24.03
CA GLN A 344 -34.62 3.71 22.99
C GLN A 344 -35.22 3.68 21.59
N GLN A 345 -36.03 2.66 21.28
CA GLN A 345 -36.66 2.53 19.96
C GLN A 345 -37.77 3.54 19.72
N GLU A 346 -38.61 3.80 20.73
CA GLU A 346 -39.61 4.86 20.66
C GLU A 346 -38.96 6.21 20.38
N LEU A 347 -37.83 6.48 21.04
CA LEU A 347 -37.10 7.71 20.88
C LEU A 347 -36.46 7.82 19.49
N LEU A 348 -35.83 6.75 18.97
CA LEU A 348 -35.32 6.71 17.59
C LEU A 348 -36.45 6.91 16.56
N LYS A 349 -37.61 6.28 16.77
CA LYS A 349 -38.77 6.40 15.87
C LYS A 349 -39.30 7.84 15.86
N LYS A 350 -39.45 8.45 17.03
CA LYS A 350 -39.86 9.87 17.16
C LYS A 350 -38.83 10.82 16.55
N PHE A 351 -37.54 10.51 16.72
CA PHE A 351 -36.43 11.27 16.15
C PHE A 351 -36.45 11.23 14.62
N ARG A 352 -36.57 10.04 14.01
CA ARG A 352 -36.73 9.88 12.55
C ARG A 352 -37.94 10.65 12.00
N GLY A 353 -39.08 10.58 12.70
CA GLY A 353 -40.29 11.29 12.31
C GLY A 353 -40.17 12.81 12.31
N SER A 354 -39.16 13.35 13.01
CA SER A 354 -38.93 14.80 13.10
C SER A 354 -38.04 15.36 11.98
N PHE A 355 -37.42 14.50 11.16
CA PHE A 355 -36.55 14.90 10.03
C PHE A 355 -36.86 14.06 8.78
N PRO A 356 -38.02 14.26 8.12
CA PRO A 356 -38.42 13.46 6.96
C PRO A 356 -37.56 13.71 5.71
N GLU A 357 -36.93 14.88 5.59
CA GLU A 357 -36.13 15.29 4.43
C GLU A 357 -34.62 15.02 4.59
N ALA A 358 -34.17 14.56 5.77
CA ALA A 358 -32.75 14.29 6.02
C ALA A 358 -32.37 12.85 5.59
N ASP A 359 -31.09 12.66 5.29
CA ASP A 359 -30.52 11.34 4.98
C ASP A 359 -30.72 10.39 6.18
N GLN A 360 -31.50 9.32 5.96
CA GLN A 360 -31.87 8.35 6.98
C GLN A 360 -30.64 7.60 7.52
N ASP A 361 -29.64 7.36 6.67
CA ASP A 361 -28.41 6.68 7.08
C ASP A 361 -27.56 7.57 7.99
N LEU A 362 -27.49 8.87 7.68
CA LEU A 362 -26.76 9.84 8.50
C LEU A 362 -27.42 10.03 9.87
N LEU A 363 -28.76 10.13 9.89
CA LEU A 363 -29.57 10.21 11.11
C LEU A 363 -29.31 9.01 12.04
N GLU A 364 -29.31 7.81 11.47
CA GLU A 364 -29.11 6.57 12.22
C GLU A 364 -27.67 6.42 12.71
N LYS A 365 -26.69 6.72 11.84
CA LYS A 365 -25.27 6.75 12.23
C LYS A 365 -25.02 7.76 13.36
N PHE A 366 -25.61 8.95 13.27
CA PHE A 366 -25.51 9.95 14.33
C PHE A 366 -26.13 9.43 15.64
N PHE A 367 -27.35 8.90 15.60
CA PHE A 367 -28.03 8.39 16.79
C PHE A 367 -27.23 7.29 17.52
N TYR A 368 -26.70 6.32 16.78
CA TYR A 368 -25.92 5.23 17.36
C TYR A 368 -24.49 5.64 17.76
N SER A 369 -23.99 6.76 17.25
CA SER A 369 -22.73 7.34 17.71
C SER A 369 -22.84 8.09 19.04
N ILE A 370 -24.05 8.28 19.59
CA ILE A 370 -24.26 8.99 20.85
C ILE A 370 -23.69 8.19 22.01
N ALA A 371 -22.79 8.83 22.75
CA ALA A 371 -22.21 8.35 23.99
C ALA A 371 -22.52 9.33 25.15
N PRO A 372 -22.71 8.85 26.39
CA PRO A 372 -22.79 7.44 26.82
C PRO A 372 -24.04 6.70 26.29
N LEU A 373 -23.98 5.36 26.20
CA LEU A 373 -25.00 4.52 25.56
C LEU A 373 -26.39 4.67 26.21
N GLU A 374 -26.45 4.88 27.51
CA GLU A 374 -27.69 5.02 28.28
C GLU A 374 -28.53 6.21 27.80
N LYS A 375 -27.86 7.26 27.29
CA LYS A 375 -28.51 8.46 26.77
C LYS A 375 -29.28 8.19 25.48
N GLN A 376 -29.00 7.10 24.77
CA GLN A 376 -29.81 6.70 23.61
C GLN A 376 -31.25 6.33 24.01
N ALA A 377 -31.50 5.98 25.29
CA ALA A 377 -32.84 5.68 25.80
C ALA A 377 -33.44 6.78 26.68
N THR A 378 -32.60 7.55 27.38
CA THR A 378 -33.05 8.50 28.42
C THR A 378 -32.94 9.96 28.01
N LEU A 379 -32.35 10.28 26.86
CA LEU A 379 -32.20 11.67 26.44
C LEU A 379 -33.57 12.30 26.17
N ASN A 380 -33.76 13.56 26.59
CA ASN A 380 -34.97 14.30 26.24
C ASN A 380 -35.03 14.49 24.72
N GLN A 381 -36.18 14.20 24.11
CA GLN A 381 -36.41 14.35 22.67
C GLN A 381 -36.08 15.76 22.17
N GLU A 382 -36.47 16.81 22.88
CA GLU A 382 -36.19 18.20 22.48
C GLU A 382 -34.68 18.47 22.38
N ILE A 383 -33.91 17.93 23.33
CA ILE A 383 -32.46 18.07 23.35
C ILE A 383 -31.82 17.27 22.22
N LEU A 384 -32.31 16.05 21.94
CA LEU A 384 -31.83 15.25 20.81
C LEU A 384 -32.08 15.96 19.46
N LEU A 385 -33.24 16.59 19.28
CA LEU A 385 -33.55 17.37 18.08
C LEU A 385 -32.62 18.57 17.93
N LEU A 386 -32.39 19.31 19.02
CA LEU A 386 -31.43 20.43 19.03
C LEU A 386 -30.00 19.95 18.75
N PHE A 387 -29.60 18.82 19.30
CA PHE A 387 -28.27 18.23 19.12
C PHE A 387 -27.99 17.89 17.66
N PHE A 388 -28.95 17.26 16.98
CA PHE A 388 -28.80 16.93 15.56
C PHE A 388 -28.90 18.16 14.65
N LYS A 389 -29.78 19.13 14.96
CA LYS A 389 -29.83 20.40 14.21
C LYS A 389 -28.50 21.14 14.28
N PHE A 390 -27.91 21.24 15.46
CA PHE A 390 -26.61 21.86 15.66
C PHE A 390 -25.49 21.17 14.85
N PHE A 391 -25.53 19.84 14.75
CA PHE A 391 -24.65 19.09 13.85
C PHE A 391 -24.86 19.44 12.37
N LEU A 392 -26.13 19.45 11.90
CA LEU A 392 -26.44 19.75 10.50
C LEU A 392 -26.05 21.17 10.07
N ASP A 393 -26.21 22.16 10.97
CA ASP A 393 -25.90 23.57 10.72
C ASP A 393 -24.39 23.82 10.59
N HIS A 394 -23.56 22.94 11.13
CA HIS A 394 -22.11 23.15 11.20
C HIS A 394 -21.28 22.15 10.39
N GLN A 395 -21.84 21.00 9.98
CA GLN A 395 -21.15 20.02 9.12
C GLN A 395 -20.65 20.62 7.79
N LYS A 396 -21.40 21.57 7.21
CA LYS A 396 -21.12 22.21 5.92
C LYS A 396 -20.12 23.36 5.99
N LYS A 397 -19.65 23.73 7.18
CA LYS A 397 -18.63 24.79 7.30
C LYS A 397 -17.29 24.32 6.71
N GLU A 398 -16.68 25.18 5.90
CA GLU A 398 -15.37 24.95 5.31
C GLU A 398 -14.25 25.19 6.33
N LEU A 399 -13.17 24.43 6.19
CA LEU A 399 -11.94 24.63 6.96
C LEU A 399 -11.22 25.87 6.42
N GLN A 400 -10.78 26.76 7.31
CA GLN A 400 -9.98 27.91 6.91
C GLN A 400 -8.56 27.44 6.57
N LYS A 401 -7.97 27.93 5.46
CA LYS A 401 -6.66 27.47 4.92
C LYS A 401 -5.47 27.41 5.90
N LYS A 402 -5.56 28.08 7.07
CA LYS A 402 -4.50 28.11 8.10
C LYS A 402 -4.82 27.27 9.35
N ILE A 403 -6.04 26.75 9.51
CA ILE A 403 -6.49 26.12 10.75
C ILE A 403 -7.08 24.74 10.42
N ASP A 404 -6.43 23.69 10.92
CA ASP A 404 -6.81 22.28 10.68
C ASP A 404 -8.11 21.85 11.38
N PHE A 405 -8.74 22.74 12.16
CA PHE A 405 -10.03 22.49 12.78
C PHE A 405 -10.93 23.73 12.88
N VAL A 406 -12.24 23.51 12.83
CA VAL A 406 -13.28 24.49 13.18
C VAL A 406 -13.83 24.12 14.54
N PHE A 407 -13.76 25.04 15.51
CA PHE A 407 -14.36 24.87 16.84
C PHE A 407 -15.49 25.89 17.01
N ILE A 408 -16.68 25.40 17.38
CA ILE A 408 -17.86 26.22 17.64
C ILE A 408 -18.45 25.78 18.96
N ASP A 409 -18.64 26.73 19.87
CA ASP A 409 -19.44 26.58 21.08
C ASP A 409 -20.62 27.55 21.07
N SER A 410 -21.79 27.09 21.50
CA SER A 410 -23.00 27.89 21.58
C SER A 410 -23.83 27.50 22.81
N LYS A 411 -24.34 28.50 23.53
CA LYS A 411 -25.26 28.29 24.66
C LYS A 411 -26.70 28.43 24.15
N ILE A 412 -27.47 27.34 24.23
CA ILE A 412 -28.88 27.30 23.83
C ILE A 412 -29.69 26.90 25.08
N GLY A 413 -30.38 27.88 25.67
CA GLY A 413 -31.05 27.71 26.96
C GLY A 413 -30.03 27.50 28.09
N GLU A 414 -30.26 26.46 28.90
CA GLU A 414 -29.35 26.04 29.98
C GLU A 414 -28.23 25.11 29.51
N ASN A 415 -28.20 24.71 28.22
CA ASN A 415 -27.26 23.73 27.70
C ASN A 415 -26.17 24.39 26.85
N VAL A 416 -24.97 23.79 26.83
CA VAL A 416 -23.85 24.24 26.00
C VAL A 416 -23.55 23.19 24.93
N PHE A 417 -23.62 23.59 23.66
CA PHE A 417 -23.35 22.76 22.49
C PHE A 417 -21.96 23.07 21.95
N ILE A 418 -21.24 22.03 21.55
CA ILE A 418 -19.87 22.12 21.04
C ILE A 418 -19.80 21.32 19.74
N PHE A 419 -19.18 21.90 18.71
CA PHE A 419 -18.92 21.23 17.45
C PHE A 419 -17.46 21.45 17.05
N VAL A 420 -16.81 20.36 16.66
CA VAL A 420 -15.44 20.34 16.15
C VAL A 420 -15.40 19.58 14.84
N LYS A 421 -14.94 20.25 13.77
CA LYS A 421 -14.61 19.61 12.49
C LYS A 421 -13.11 19.70 12.29
N GLY A 422 -12.42 18.60 12.04
CA GLY A 422 -10.98 18.59 11.75
C GLY A 422 -10.65 17.81 10.49
N SER A 423 -9.60 18.20 9.76
CA SER A 423 -9.11 17.52 8.55
C SER A 423 -8.36 16.21 8.84
N ASN A 424 -7.93 16.01 10.09
CA ASN A 424 -7.05 14.91 10.47
C ASN A 424 -7.74 13.94 11.43
N CYS A 425 -7.79 12.66 11.08
CA CYS A 425 -8.40 11.61 11.91
C CYS A 425 -7.72 11.42 13.27
N LEU A 426 -6.43 11.77 13.41
CA LEU A 426 -5.68 11.73 14.68
C LEU A 426 -6.17 12.77 15.70
N LEU A 427 -6.96 13.75 15.26
CA LEU A 427 -7.62 14.69 16.15
C LEU A 427 -8.66 13.96 17.04
N GLY A 428 -9.23 12.85 16.56
CA GLY A 428 -10.13 11.98 17.32
C GLY A 428 -9.48 11.42 18.57
N ASP A 429 -8.29 10.85 18.47
CA ASP A 429 -7.57 10.29 19.61
C ASP A 429 -7.27 11.35 20.68
N THR A 430 -7.03 12.59 20.26
CA THR A 430 -6.80 13.73 21.17
C THR A 430 -8.07 14.12 21.92
N ILE A 431 -9.21 14.10 21.23
CA ILE A 431 -10.54 14.36 21.81
C ILE A 431 -10.92 13.23 22.76
N ASP A 432 -10.73 11.97 22.37
CA ASP A 432 -11.04 10.80 23.21
C ASP A 432 -10.17 10.78 24.47
N SER A 433 -8.86 11.05 24.36
CA SER A 433 -7.99 11.24 25.53
C SER A 433 -8.48 12.39 26.41
N PHE A 434 -8.90 13.52 25.84
CA PHE A 434 -9.42 14.63 26.64
C PHE A 434 -10.68 14.26 27.42
N ILE A 435 -11.61 13.57 26.76
CA ILE A 435 -12.83 13.09 27.41
C ILE A 435 -12.46 12.10 28.51
N HIS A 436 -11.52 11.18 28.28
CA HIS A 436 -11.10 10.20 29.28
C HIS A 436 -10.39 10.85 30.49
N ASP A 437 -9.42 11.73 30.26
CA ASP A 437 -8.59 12.38 31.29
C ASP A 437 -9.38 13.31 32.22
N HIS A 438 -10.56 13.75 31.80
CA HIS A 438 -11.38 14.71 32.54
C HIS A 438 -12.71 14.11 33.02
N PHE A 439 -12.87 12.78 32.97
CA PHE A 439 -14.16 12.15 33.25
C PHE A 439 -14.07 10.92 34.17
N PHE A 440 -14.55 11.10 35.41
CA PHE A 440 -14.94 10.00 36.29
C PHE A 440 -16.26 10.21 37.05
N GLN A 441 -16.99 11.34 36.93
CA GLN A 441 -18.14 11.59 37.84
C GLN A 441 -19.40 12.35 37.33
N SER A 442 -19.58 12.76 36.07
CA SER A 442 -20.77 13.58 35.72
C SER A 442 -21.59 13.08 34.52
N HIS A 443 -22.81 12.57 34.77
CA HIS A 443 -23.84 12.14 33.80
C HIS A 443 -24.39 13.28 32.88
N SER A 444 -23.68 14.39 32.75
CA SER A 444 -24.12 15.65 32.14
C SER A 444 -23.60 15.88 30.72
N ILE A 445 -22.60 15.13 30.23
CA ILE A 445 -22.06 15.30 28.88
C ILE A 445 -22.59 14.21 27.95
N ILE A 446 -23.02 14.62 26.76
CA ILE A 446 -23.46 13.75 25.67
C ILE A 446 -22.63 14.12 24.45
N TYR A 447 -22.05 13.16 23.74
CA TYR A 447 -21.26 13.46 22.56
C TYR A 447 -21.43 12.42 21.46
N SER A 448 -21.04 12.79 20.25
CA SER A 448 -21.07 12.01 19.02
C SER A 448 -19.76 12.25 18.27
N VAL A 449 -19.12 11.16 17.84
CA VAL A 449 -17.92 11.17 16.99
C VAL A 449 -18.24 10.45 15.70
N LEU A 450 -18.05 11.13 14.56
CA LEU A 450 -18.21 10.57 13.22
C LEU A 450 -16.93 10.79 12.41
N ASN A 451 -16.37 9.69 11.89
CA ASN A 451 -15.22 9.74 10.97
C ASN A 451 -15.73 9.81 9.52
N THR A 452 -15.22 10.76 8.75
CA THR A 452 -15.54 10.97 7.33
C THR A 452 -14.26 10.93 6.48
N LEU A 453 -14.41 10.86 5.14
CA LEU A 453 -13.26 10.90 4.21
C LEU A 453 -12.51 12.24 4.27
N GLU A 454 -13.20 13.31 4.66
CA GLU A 454 -12.64 14.67 4.78
C GLU A 454 -12.10 14.96 6.20
N GLY A 455 -12.19 14.00 7.12
CA GLY A 455 -11.64 14.11 8.48
C GLY A 455 -12.59 13.62 9.58
N ILE A 456 -12.70 14.38 10.67
CA ILE A 456 -13.49 14.01 11.85
C ILE A 456 -14.53 15.08 12.18
N LEU A 457 -15.72 14.63 12.59
CA LEU A 457 -16.81 15.45 13.08
C LEU A 457 -17.13 15.03 14.52
N PHE A 458 -16.88 15.92 15.47
CA PHE A 458 -17.21 15.75 16.87
C PHE A 458 -18.28 16.76 17.27
N THR A 459 -19.35 16.29 17.91
CA THR A 459 -20.42 17.15 18.43
C THR A 459 -20.72 16.75 19.87
N ALA A 460 -20.85 17.71 20.79
CA ALA A 460 -21.17 17.44 22.18
C ALA A 460 -22.21 18.42 22.76
N VAL A 461 -22.91 17.98 23.80
CA VAL A 461 -23.87 18.75 24.59
C VAL A 461 -23.55 18.57 26.06
N LEU A 462 -23.37 19.68 26.77
CA LEU A 462 -23.30 19.77 28.22
C LEU A 462 -24.71 20.10 28.73
N LEU A 463 -25.35 19.16 29.43
CA LEU A 463 -26.67 19.30 30.04
C LEU A 463 -26.58 20.07 31.36
N ASN A 464 -27.25 21.23 31.42
CA ASN A 464 -27.33 22.11 32.59
C ASN A 464 -26.02 22.18 33.43
N PRO A 465 -24.89 22.59 32.81
CA PRO A 465 -23.64 22.62 33.54
C PRO A 465 -23.66 23.75 34.58
N LYS A 466 -23.06 23.50 35.75
CA LYS A 466 -22.68 24.60 36.67
C LYS A 466 -21.91 25.66 35.88
N GLU A 467 -22.15 26.95 36.14
CA GLU A 467 -21.59 28.05 35.33
C GLU A 467 -20.09 27.91 35.06
N GLU A 468 -19.32 27.51 36.07
CA GLU A 468 -17.89 27.25 35.95
C GLU A 468 -17.56 26.15 34.93
N HIS A 469 -18.32 25.05 34.91
CA HIS A 469 -18.08 23.90 34.02
C HIS A 469 -18.49 24.19 32.58
N GLY A 470 -19.57 24.96 32.39
CA GLY A 470 -20.06 25.37 31.07
C GLY A 470 -19.08 26.26 30.32
N ILE A 471 -18.23 27.01 31.05
CA ILE A 471 -17.19 27.88 30.49
C ILE A 471 -15.85 27.14 30.42
N PHE A 472 -15.49 26.37 31.45
CA PHE A 472 -14.19 25.72 31.57
C PHE A 472 -13.99 24.60 30.54
N PHE A 473 -15.03 23.78 30.29
CA PHE A 473 -14.91 22.63 29.40
C PHE A 473 -14.65 23.03 27.93
N PRO A 474 -15.47 23.91 27.30
CA PRO A 474 -15.17 24.39 25.95
C PRO A 474 -13.79 25.06 25.86
N LYS A 475 -13.41 25.86 26.86
CA LYS A 475 -12.13 26.57 26.89
C LYS A 475 -10.93 25.61 26.93
N LYS A 476 -10.98 24.59 27.78
CA LYS A 476 -9.91 23.57 27.87
C LYS A 476 -9.83 22.70 26.62
N LEU A 477 -10.97 22.29 26.08
CA LEU A 477 -11.00 21.50 24.84
C LEU A 477 -10.40 22.32 23.69
N LYS A 478 -10.82 23.58 23.54
CA LYS A 478 -10.25 24.50 22.55
C LYS A 478 -8.75 24.70 22.75
N GLN A 479 -8.28 24.81 24.00
CA GLN A 479 -6.85 24.90 24.30
C GLN A 479 -6.09 23.63 23.88
N LYS A 480 -6.57 22.42 24.22
CA LYS A 480 -5.91 21.16 23.83
C LYS A 480 -5.87 20.98 22.30
N LEU A 481 -6.93 21.41 21.60
CA LEU A 481 -6.96 21.45 20.13
C LEU A 481 -5.99 22.49 19.56
N SER A 482 -5.90 23.69 20.14
CA SER A 482 -4.89 24.69 19.78
C SER A 482 -3.46 24.20 20.02
N ASP A 483 -3.21 23.47 21.11
CA ASP A 483 -1.90 22.89 21.41
C ASP A 483 -1.53 21.79 20.42
N TYR A 484 -2.51 20.96 20.02
CA TYR A 484 -2.35 20.00 18.93
C TYR A 484 -2.03 20.69 17.60
N GLN A 485 -2.73 21.78 17.27
CA GLN A 485 -2.46 22.56 16.06
C GLN A 485 -1.06 23.20 16.10
N LYS A 486 -0.65 23.81 17.22
CA LYS A 486 0.72 24.34 17.39
C LYS A 486 1.78 23.25 17.22
N LYS A 487 1.50 22.04 17.71
CA LYS A 487 2.39 20.87 17.54
C LYS A 487 2.48 20.42 16.08
N ILE A 488 1.47 20.70 15.26
CA ILE A 488 1.48 20.42 13.82
C ILE A 488 2.10 21.58 13.03
N GLU A 489 1.76 22.83 13.34
CA GLU A 489 2.37 24.03 12.74
C GLU A 489 3.87 24.12 13.01
N GLY A 490 4.33 23.57 14.15
CA GLY A 490 5.76 23.44 14.46
C GLY A 490 6.47 22.31 13.71
N LYS A 491 5.76 21.43 12.99
CA LYS A 491 6.39 20.36 12.19
C LYS A 491 6.81 20.88 10.84
N LYS A 492 8.07 20.65 10.48
CA LYS A 492 8.59 20.95 9.15
C LYS A 492 8.18 19.81 8.20
N ILE A 493 7.23 20.07 7.29
CA ILE A 493 6.75 19.10 6.29
C ILE A 493 7.16 19.57 4.88
N LEU A 494 7.82 18.70 4.12
CA LEU A 494 8.13 18.91 2.71
C LEU A 494 7.20 18.09 1.82
N ARG A 495 6.55 18.72 0.83
CA ARG A 495 5.67 18.04 -0.13
C ARG A 495 6.30 18.08 -1.52
N ILE A 496 6.54 16.92 -2.09
CA ILE A 496 7.21 16.75 -3.39
C ILE A 496 6.22 16.13 -4.35
N GLY A 497 5.95 16.79 -5.48
CA GLY A 497 5.20 16.20 -6.59
C GLY A 497 6.07 15.20 -7.34
N VAL A 498 5.65 13.94 -7.35
CA VAL A 498 6.29 12.86 -8.13
C VAL A 498 5.44 12.54 -9.35
N GLU A 499 6.04 12.61 -10.53
CA GLU A 499 5.35 12.32 -11.80
C GLU A 499 5.17 10.81 -12.00
N TYR A 500 6.16 10.03 -11.55
CA TYR A 500 6.15 8.58 -11.58
C TYR A 500 6.56 8.06 -10.20
N MET A 501 5.90 7.00 -9.73
CA MET A 501 6.25 6.38 -8.46
C MET A 501 7.56 5.58 -8.57
N PRO A 502 8.38 5.52 -7.49
CA PRO A 502 9.49 4.59 -7.37
C PRO A 502 9.15 3.19 -7.88
N VAL A 503 10.01 2.64 -8.75
CA VAL A 503 9.86 1.28 -9.29
C VAL A 503 10.02 0.24 -8.18
N SER A 504 10.94 0.49 -7.25
CA SER A 504 11.14 -0.36 -6.07
C SER A 504 11.78 0.46 -4.96
N LEU A 505 11.38 0.21 -3.71
CA LEU A 505 12.06 0.73 -2.52
C LEU A 505 13.09 -0.27 -1.95
N ASP A 506 13.38 -1.37 -2.66
CA ASP A 506 14.48 -2.28 -2.34
C ASP A 506 15.80 -1.67 -2.88
N PRO A 507 16.78 -1.33 -2.01
CA PRO A 507 18.11 -0.86 -2.41
C PRO A 507 18.80 -1.71 -3.48
N ARG A 508 18.49 -3.01 -3.53
CA ARG A 508 19.12 -3.95 -4.46
C ARG A 508 18.51 -3.92 -5.86
N ILE A 509 17.40 -3.21 -6.07
CA ILE A 509 16.61 -3.20 -7.32
C ILE A 509 16.36 -1.76 -7.81
N GLY A 510 15.95 -0.85 -6.92
CA GLY A 510 15.56 0.51 -7.27
C GLY A 510 16.75 1.39 -7.61
N ALA A 511 17.08 1.50 -8.91
CA ALA A 511 18.21 2.31 -9.38
C ALA A 511 17.82 3.49 -10.28
N ASP A 512 16.55 3.60 -10.69
CA ASP A 512 16.06 4.84 -11.33
C ASP A 512 16.14 6.01 -10.35
N ASN A 513 16.23 7.24 -10.87
CA ASN A 513 16.45 8.44 -10.05
C ASN A 513 15.46 8.57 -8.89
N VAL A 514 14.16 8.35 -9.15
CA VAL A 514 13.11 8.50 -8.13
C VAL A 514 13.26 7.44 -7.04
N SER A 515 13.50 6.18 -7.41
CA SER A 515 13.77 5.11 -6.45
C SER A 515 15.05 5.38 -5.66
N ALA A 516 16.17 5.71 -6.32
CA ALA A 516 17.46 5.92 -5.69
C ALA A 516 17.42 7.06 -4.65
N ASP A 517 16.82 8.20 -5.00
CA ASP A 517 16.65 9.32 -4.08
C ASP A 517 15.72 8.95 -2.91
N THR A 518 14.62 8.24 -3.17
CA THR A 518 13.72 7.80 -2.09
C THR A 518 14.39 6.78 -1.17
N ILE A 519 15.17 5.85 -1.72
CA ILE A 519 15.94 4.85 -0.97
C ILE A 519 17.00 5.53 -0.12
N SER A 520 17.66 6.59 -0.60
CA SER A 520 18.65 7.35 0.19
C SER A 520 18.07 8.02 1.44
N LEU A 521 16.76 8.24 1.49
CA LEU A 521 16.06 8.75 2.68
C LEU A 521 15.76 7.64 3.69
N LEU A 522 15.60 6.40 3.20
CA LEU A 522 15.17 5.24 3.96
C LEU A 522 16.34 4.37 4.43
N PHE A 523 17.45 4.36 3.69
CA PHE A 523 18.60 3.50 3.94
C PHE A 523 19.90 4.29 3.90
N GLU A 524 20.87 3.85 4.70
CA GLU A 524 22.22 4.42 4.70
C GLU A 524 23.28 3.32 4.59
N GLY A 525 24.26 3.52 3.70
CA GLY A 525 25.40 2.64 3.50
C GLY A 525 26.55 2.85 4.50
N LEU A 526 27.70 2.21 4.21
CA LEU A 526 28.90 2.34 5.05
C LEU A 526 29.46 3.77 5.04
N MET A 527 29.46 4.37 3.85
CA MET A 527 29.90 5.74 3.61
C MET A 527 28.69 6.59 3.19
N ARG A 528 28.87 7.90 3.08
CA ARG A 528 27.86 8.84 2.57
C ARG A 528 28.54 10.10 2.02
N TYR A 529 27.84 10.86 1.19
CA TYR A 529 28.31 12.19 0.77
C TYR A 529 27.92 13.27 1.78
N ASP A 530 28.82 14.21 2.06
CA ASP A 530 28.50 15.41 2.83
C ASP A 530 27.97 16.55 1.92
N GLU A 531 27.80 17.75 2.47
CA GLU A 531 27.33 18.95 1.74
C GLU A 531 28.36 19.53 0.77
N LYS A 532 29.62 19.04 0.82
CA LYS A 532 30.73 19.43 -0.04
C LYS A 532 31.10 18.31 -1.01
N GLU A 533 30.21 17.32 -1.18
CA GLU A 533 30.39 16.15 -2.02
C GLU A 533 31.61 15.29 -1.67
N GLN A 534 32.08 15.38 -0.44
CA GLN A 534 33.17 14.54 0.02
C GLN A 534 32.59 13.25 0.60
N VAL A 535 33.22 12.12 0.26
CA VAL A 535 32.87 10.84 0.86
C VAL A 535 33.31 10.84 2.32
N VAL A 536 32.32 10.80 3.21
CA VAL A 536 32.49 10.73 4.65
C VAL A 536 31.86 9.45 5.20
N LYS A 537 32.10 9.21 6.48
CA LYS A 537 31.63 8.01 7.18
C LYS A 537 30.11 8.06 7.43
N GLY A 538 29.39 7.03 6.97
CA GLY A 538 27.96 6.78 7.22
C GLY A 538 27.79 5.83 8.41
N VAL A 539 27.34 4.60 8.16
CA VAL A 539 27.27 3.54 9.18
C VAL A 539 28.66 3.11 9.69
N ALA A 540 29.71 3.27 8.88
CA ALA A 540 31.07 3.00 9.31
C ALA A 540 31.55 4.02 10.36
N GLN A 541 32.24 3.54 11.40
CA GLN A 541 32.99 4.34 12.36
C GLN A 541 34.43 4.59 11.89
N SER A 542 35.04 3.59 11.25
CA SER A 542 36.37 3.69 10.64
C SER A 542 36.48 2.76 9.44
N VAL A 543 37.39 3.10 8.53
CA VAL A 543 37.81 2.24 7.42
C VAL A 543 39.34 2.16 7.43
N GLU A 544 39.85 0.95 7.42
CA GLU A 544 41.28 0.64 7.28
C GLU A 544 41.51 0.08 5.87
N VAL A 545 42.43 0.68 5.12
CA VAL A 545 42.74 0.29 3.73
C VAL A 545 44.14 -0.28 3.69
N SER A 546 44.32 -1.44 3.06
CA SER A 546 45.64 -2.07 2.90
C SER A 546 46.55 -1.24 1.97
N PRO A 547 47.89 -1.40 2.08
CA PRO A 547 48.83 -0.66 1.23
C PRO A 547 48.67 -0.90 -0.28
N ASP A 548 48.17 -2.07 -0.68
CA ASP A 548 47.86 -2.43 -2.06
C ASP A 548 46.47 -1.98 -2.51
N ALA A 549 45.70 -1.30 -1.63
CA ALA A 549 44.33 -0.83 -1.86
C ALA A 549 43.34 -1.91 -2.33
N LYS A 550 43.58 -3.17 -1.93
CA LYS A 550 42.69 -4.31 -2.25
C LYS A 550 41.88 -4.80 -1.07
N GLN A 551 42.26 -4.48 0.17
CA GLN A 551 41.52 -4.90 1.37
C GLN A 551 41.01 -3.67 2.12
N TYR A 552 39.71 -3.68 2.40
CA TYR A 552 39.01 -2.66 3.15
C TYR A 552 38.37 -3.31 4.38
N THR A 553 38.70 -2.80 5.57
CA THR A 553 38.10 -3.26 6.81
C THR A 553 37.28 -2.13 7.42
N PHE A 554 35.97 -2.30 7.45
CA PHE A 554 35.02 -1.36 8.02
C PHE A 554 34.63 -1.79 9.42
N LYS A 555 34.82 -0.89 10.40
CA LYS A 555 34.23 -1.05 11.74
C LYS A 555 32.95 -0.24 11.78
N LEU A 556 31.83 -0.87 12.13
CA LEU A 556 30.50 -0.26 12.14
C LEU A 556 30.23 0.44 13.48
N LYS A 557 29.45 1.52 13.42
CA LYS A 557 28.87 2.14 14.63
C LYS A 557 27.86 1.20 15.27
N GLN A 558 27.62 1.37 16.57
CA GLN A 558 26.42 0.78 17.17
C GLN A 558 25.19 1.53 16.64
N THR A 559 24.40 0.86 15.80
CA THR A 559 23.22 1.43 15.15
C THR A 559 22.12 0.38 15.04
N PHE A 560 20.91 0.85 14.73
CA PHE A 560 19.69 0.06 14.83
C PHE A 560 18.83 0.30 13.59
N TRP A 561 18.03 -0.69 13.25
CA TRP A 561 16.90 -0.53 12.35
C TRP A 561 15.80 0.29 13.04
N ASN A 562 14.87 0.83 12.26
CA ASN A 562 13.73 1.60 12.76
C ASN A 562 12.76 0.80 13.67
N ASP A 563 12.86 -0.52 13.71
CA ASP A 563 12.14 -1.40 14.64
C ASP A 563 12.91 -1.64 15.96
N GLY A 564 14.09 -1.05 16.11
CA GLY A 564 14.95 -1.17 17.29
C GLY A 564 15.89 -2.38 17.26
N THR A 565 15.83 -3.25 16.25
CA THR A 565 16.76 -4.37 16.12
C THR A 565 18.17 -3.87 15.74
N PRO A 566 19.26 -4.51 16.21
CA PRO A 566 20.62 -4.08 15.89
C PRO A 566 20.94 -4.30 14.41
N LEU A 567 21.60 -3.32 13.80
CA LEU A 567 22.15 -3.45 12.45
C LEU A 567 23.58 -4.00 12.53
N THR A 568 23.87 -5.04 11.75
CA THR A 568 25.13 -5.79 11.83
C THR A 568 25.88 -5.86 10.49
N ALA A 569 27.17 -6.19 10.54
CA ALA A 569 27.98 -6.46 9.34
C ALA A 569 27.40 -7.57 8.47
N TYR A 570 26.72 -8.55 9.09
CA TYR A 570 26.06 -9.63 8.39
C TYR A 570 24.91 -9.17 7.46
N ASP A 571 24.28 -8.03 7.75
CA ASP A 571 23.22 -7.47 6.91
C ASP A 571 23.80 -6.91 5.59
N PHE A 572 24.99 -6.32 5.64
CA PHE A 572 25.74 -5.90 4.45
C PHE A 572 26.23 -7.11 3.65
N GLU A 573 26.87 -8.06 4.31
CA GLU A 573 27.36 -9.27 3.65
C GLU A 573 26.24 -10.02 2.92
N TYR A 574 25.09 -10.18 3.59
CA TYR A 574 23.93 -10.82 3.00
C TYR A 574 23.39 -10.06 1.78
N ALA A 575 23.20 -8.73 1.90
CA ALA A 575 22.66 -7.91 0.83
C ALA A 575 23.56 -7.95 -0.42
N TRP A 576 24.87 -7.77 -0.24
CA TRP A 576 25.83 -7.69 -1.34
C TRP A 576 26.07 -9.05 -2.00
N LYS A 577 26.15 -10.14 -1.23
CA LYS A 577 26.22 -11.50 -1.80
C LYS A 577 24.94 -11.85 -2.57
N LYS A 578 23.77 -11.39 -2.11
CA LYS A 578 22.51 -11.58 -2.83
C LYS A 578 22.47 -10.81 -4.15
N ILE A 579 22.97 -9.57 -4.22
CA ILE A 579 23.12 -8.83 -5.48
C ILE A 579 23.99 -9.60 -6.48
N LEU A 580 25.09 -10.17 -6.01
CA LEU A 580 26.05 -10.95 -6.78
C LEU A 580 25.59 -12.39 -7.07
N SER A 581 24.43 -12.82 -6.57
CA SER A 581 23.88 -14.14 -6.86
C SER A 581 23.34 -14.24 -8.29
N PRO A 582 23.56 -15.36 -9.00
CA PRO A 582 23.03 -15.56 -10.35
C PRO A 582 21.50 -15.53 -10.39
N ASP A 583 20.82 -15.98 -9.32
CA ASP A 583 19.37 -16.07 -9.26
C ASP A 583 18.68 -14.72 -9.00
N PHE A 584 19.41 -13.75 -8.45
CA PHE A 584 18.85 -12.44 -8.12
C PHE A 584 18.93 -11.48 -9.31
N LYS A 585 17.79 -11.14 -9.90
CA LYS A 585 17.75 -10.22 -11.05
C LYS A 585 17.87 -8.78 -10.58
N THR A 586 18.93 -8.11 -11.01
CA THR A 586 19.17 -6.70 -10.71
C THR A 586 20.03 -6.05 -11.78
N ILE A 587 19.77 -4.78 -12.05
CA ILE A 587 20.52 -3.96 -13.02
C ILE A 587 21.79 -3.34 -12.42
N ILE A 588 21.95 -3.40 -11.09
CA ILE A 588 23.07 -2.77 -10.38
C ILE A 588 24.21 -3.75 -10.02
N ALA A 589 24.15 -5.01 -10.46
CA ALA A 589 25.17 -6.01 -10.12
C ALA A 589 26.58 -5.58 -10.56
N GLU A 590 26.70 -4.83 -11.65
CA GLU A 590 27.97 -4.36 -12.19
C GLU A 590 28.75 -3.47 -11.22
N PHE A 591 28.05 -2.72 -10.35
CA PHE A 591 28.68 -1.89 -9.34
C PHE A 591 29.44 -2.69 -8.29
N PHE A 592 29.15 -4.00 -8.15
CA PHE A 592 29.76 -4.91 -7.18
C PHE A 592 30.85 -5.80 -7.79
N TYR A 593 31.09 -5.74 -9.10
CA TYR A 593 32.13 -6.54 -9.77
C TYR A 593 33.57 -6.25 -9.35
N PRO A 594 33.95 -5.05 -8.86
CA PRO A 594 35.29 -4.82 -8.30
C PRO A 594 35.61 -5.71 -7.09
N ILE A 595 34.58 -6.21 -6.38
CA ILE A 595 34.76 -7.15 -5.27
C ILE A 595 35.31 -8.47 -5.81
N LYS A 596 36.31 -9.03 -5.12
CA LYS A 596 36.96 -10.28 -5.52
C LYS A 596 35.93 -11.37 -5.77
N ASN A 597 36.07 -12.03 -6.92
CA ASN A 597 35.13 -13.04 -7.43
C ASN A 597 33.69 -12.57 -7.71
N GLY A 598 33.36 -11.28 -7.61
CA GLY A 598 31.99 -10.76 -7.78
C GLY A 598 31.38 -11.09 -9.15
N LEU A 599 32.06 -10.73 -10.24
CA LEU A 599 31.61 -11.09 -11.60
C LEU A 599 31.52 -12.61 -11.81
N LYS A 600 32.51 -13.36 -11.32
CA LYS A 600 32.54 -14.83 -11.46
C LYS A 600 31.33 -15.47 -10.76
N ALA A 601 30.96 -14.96 -9.58
CA ALA A 601 29.80 -15.43 -8.82
C ALA A 601 28.49 -15.08 -9.53
N LYS A 602 28.37 -13.86 -10.07
CA LYS A 602 27.19 -13.45 -10.84
C LYS A 602 26.95 -14.30 -12.08
N LEU A 603 28.03 -14.76 -12.71
CA LEU A 603 28.01 -15.68 -13.85
C LEU A 603 27.84 -17.16 -13.44
N GLY A 604 27.70 -17.48 -12.15
CA GLY A 604 27.57 -18.85 -11.64
C GLY A 604 28.84 -19.70 -11.76
N LYS A 605 30.01 -19.09 -11.97
CA LYS A 605 31.28 -19.81 -12.15
C LYS A 605 31.96 -20.19 -10.82
N VAL A 606 31.59 -19.55 -9.73
CA VAL A 606 32.13 -19.79 -8.38
C VAL A 606 31.01 -19.67 -7.33
N PRO A 607 31.11 -20.36 -6.18
CA PRO A 607 30.11 -20.28 -5.12
C PRO A 607 30.12 -18.92 -4.40
N LEU A 608 28.99 -18.52 -3.79
CA LEU A 608 28.82 -17.21 -3.13
C LEU A 608 29.74 -17.01 -1.92
N GLU A 609 30.16 -18.11 -1.29
CA GLU A 609 31.10 -18.14 -0.17
C GLU A 609 32.50 -17.69 -0.58
N SER A 610 32.85 -17.80 -1.87
CA SER A 610 34.15 -17.39 -2.41
C SER A 610 34.25 -15.90 -2.74
N ILE A 611 33.13 -15.16 -2.64
CA ILE A 611 33.10 -13.71 -2.84
C ILE A 611 33.89 -13.04 -1.71
N GLY A 612 34.70 -12.03 -2.05
CA GLY A 612 35.54 -11.28 -1.11
C GLY A 612 34.77 -10.37 -0.14
N ILE A 613 33.73 -10.86 0.52
CA ILE A 613 32.94 -10.15 1.54
C ILE A 613 32.79 -11.09 2.74
N GLN A 614 33.28 -10.64 3.90
CA GLN A 614 33.27 -11.42 5.12
C GLN A 614 32.97 -10.54 6.33
N SER A 615 31.93 -10.88 7.08
CA SER A 615 31.72 -10.34 8.42
C SER A 615 32.58 -11.12 9.41
N ILE A 616 33.52 -10.45 10.06
CA ILE A 616 34.39 -11.05 11.09
C ILE A 616 33.61 -11.20 12.41
N ASP A 617 32.77 -10.21 12.71
CA ASP A 617 31.88 -10.15 13.85
C ASP A 617 30.69 -9.21 13.52
N ASP A 618 29.78 -8.98 14.47
CA ASP A 618 28.59 -8.13 14.29
C ASP A 618 28.90 -6.70 13.79
N ARG A 619 30.11 -6.18 14.02
CA ARG A 619 30.50 -4.80 13.72
C ARG A 619 31.71 -4.68 12.81
N THR A 620 32.27 -5.77 12.29
CA THR A 620 33.48 -5.72 11.46
C THR A 620 33.22 -6.40 10.12
N LEU A 621 33.17 -5.59 9.05
CA LEU A 621 33.03 -6.07 7.67
C LEU A 621 34.37 -5.94 6.94
N LYS A 622 34.89 -7.06 6.43
CA LYS A 622 36.08 -7.10 5.59
C LYS A 622 35.68 -7.33 4.13
N VAL A 623 36.21 -6.49 3.24
CA VAL A 623 36.00 -6.57 1.80
C VAL A 623 37.34 -6.68 1.08
N GLU A 624 37.45 -7.65 0.18
CA GLU A 624 38.59 -7.85 -0.69
C GLU A 624 38.20 -7.57 -2.15
N LEU A 625 39.01 -6.80 -2.86
CA LEU A 625 38.81 -6.41 -4.25
C LEU A 625 39.71 -7.24 -5.18
N GLU A 626 39.28 -7.47 -6.43
CA GLU A 626 40.10 -8.14 -7.44
C GLU A 626 41.31 -7.26 -7.83
N HIS A 627 41.06 -5.95 -7.94
CA HIS A 627 42.03 -4.93 -8.33
C HIS A 627 41.88 -3.65 -7.46
N PRO A 628 42.94 -2.85 -7.29
CA PRO A 628 42.84 -1.55 -6.63
C PRO A 628 41.76 -0.69 -7.29
N THR A 629 40.76 -0.28 -6.51
CA THR A 629 39.61 0.51 -7.01
C THR A 629 39.54 1.83 -6.25
N PRO A 630 40.14 2.92 -6.77
CA PRO A 630 40.26 4.19 -6.05
C PRO A 630 38.92 4.79 -5.58
N PHE A 631 37.85 4.56 -6.33
CA PHE A 631 36.49 5.02 -6.05
C PHE A 631 35.65 4.01 -5.25
N PHE A 632 36.25 3.00 -4.62
CA PHE A 632 35.48 2.00 -3.87
C PHE A 632 34.72 2.60 -2.68
N LEU A 633 35.29 3.61 -2.00
CA LEU A 633 34.57 4.29 -0.93
C LEU A 633 33.37 5.10 -1.46
N GLU A 634 33.47 5.68 -2.65
CA GLU A 634 32.36 6.35 -3.34
C GLU A 634 31.23 5.36 -3.66
N LEU A 635 31.55 4.15 -4.13
CA LEU A 635 30.56 3.08 -4.33
C LEU A 635 29.79 2.78 -3.03
N THR A 636 30.50 2.62 -1.92
CA THR A 636 29.89 2.32 -0.62
C THR A 636 29.06 3.46 -0.01
N ALA A 637 29.07 4.64 -0.65
CA ALA A 637 28.21 5.78 -0.30
C ALA A 637 26.89 5.80 -1.08
N LEU A 638 26.75 4.99 -2.12
CA LEU A 638 25.54 4.95 -2.96
C LEU A 638 24.42 4.17 -2.29
N ALA A 639 23.18 4.58 -2.55
CA ALA A 639 21.98 4.01 -1.94
C ALA A 639 21.88 2.49 -2.12
N PHE A 640 22.32 1.98 -3.26
CA PHE A 640 22.30 0.54 -3.55
C PHE A 640 23.38 -0.30 -2.83
N TYR A 641 24.36 0.33 -2.18
CA TYR A 641 25.31 -0.33 -1.27
C TYR A 641 24.79 -0.44 0.18
N SER A 642 23.57 0.03 0.45
CA SER A 642 22.94 -0.03 1.76
C SER A 642 22.66 -1.48 2.22
N PRO A 643 22.60 -1.72 3.55
CA PRO A 643 22.28 -3.04 4.07
C PRO A 643 20.80 -3.35 3.90
N ILE A 644 20.45 -4.64 3.98
CA ILE A 644 19.06 -5.13 4.03
C ILE A 644 18.91 -5.98 5.29
N HIS A 645 17.80 -5.80 6.02
CA HIS A 645 17.51 -6.61 7.20
C HIS A 645 17.29 -8.07 6.81
N ARG A 646 18.33 -8.90 7.04
CA ARG A 646 18.40 -10.29 6.55
C ARG A 646 17.22 -11.15 7.00
N ILE A 647 16.81 -11.03 8.26
CA ILE A 647 15.75 -11.87 8.85
C ILE A 647 14.41 -11.57 8.17
N THR A 648 14.10 -10.30 7.92
CA THR A 648 12.86 -9.90 7.23
C THR A 648 12.88 -10.37 5.80
N ASP A 649 13.99 -10.19 5.10
CA ASP A 649 14.11 -10.58 3.69
C ASP A 649 14.00 -12.11 3.48
N GLN A 650 14.48 -12.90 4.43
CA GLN A 650 14.34 -14.37 4.40
C GLN A 650 12.90 -14.83 4.71
N ARG A 651 12.24 -14.20 5.70
CA ARG A 651 10.88 -14.57 6.11
C ARG A 651 9.80 -14.04 5.16
N LYS A 652 10.04 -12.85 4.59
CA LYS A 652 9.10 -12.10 3.76
C LYS A 652 9.83 -11.48 2.57
N PRO A 653 10.26 -12.25 1.55
CA PRO A 653 11.03 -11.73 0.42
C PRO A 653 10.28 -10.67 -0.42
N GLN A 654 8.96 -10.55 -0.25
CA GLN A 654 8.13 -9.53 -0.90
C GLN A 654 7.95 -8.26 -0.05
N TRP A 655 8.67 -8.11 1.08
CA TRP A 655 8.61 -6.93 1.94
C TRP A 655 8.71 -5.57 1.22
N PRO A 656 9.46 -5.39 0.10
CA PRO A 656 9.49 -4.11 -0.60
C PRO A 656 8.17 -3.76 -1.31
N TYR A 657 7.34 -4.77 -1.60
CA TYR A 657 6.08 -4.67 -2.33
C TYR A 657 4.84 -4.86 -1.44
N GLU A 658 5.03 -5.32 -0.20
CA GLU A 658 3.97 -5.47 0.80
C GLU A 658 3.82 -4.16 1.61
N CYS A 659 3.12 -3.21 0.97
CA CYS A 659 2.95 -1.80 1.38
C CYS A 659 2.23 -1.54 2.72
N GLU A 660 1.77 -2.57 3.43
CA GLU A 660 0.90 -2.43 4.61
C GLU A 660 1.67 -2.35 5.95
N SER A 661 2.96 -2.69 5.96
CA SER A 661 3.79 -2.67 7.19
C SER A 661 5.07 -1.85 7.01
N ASN A 662 5.37 -0.97 7.96
CA ASN A 662 6.66 -0.30 8.09
C ASN A 662 7.77 -1.36 8.12
N TYR A 663 8.56 -1.47 7.05
CA TYR A 663 9.64 -2.45 6.95
C TYR A 663 10.91 -1.93 7.62
N PRO A 664 11.83 -2.82 8.04
CA PRO A 664 13.10 -2.43 8.62
C PRO A 664 13.92 -1.56 7.67
N CYS A 665 14.23 -0.35 8.11
CA CYS A 665 15.06 0.63 7.39
C CYS A 665 15.99 1.36 8.37
N ASN A 666 17.15 1.84 7.91
CA ASN A 666 18.22 2.38 8.77
C ASN A 666 18.63 3.82 8.45
N GLY A 667 17.92 4.48 7.54
CA GLY A 667 18.16 5.85 7.12
C GLY A 667 17.49 6.89 8.03
N PRO A 668 17.61 8.18 7.68
CA PRO A 668 17.07 9.29 8.46
C PRO A 668 15.54 9.35 8.50
N PHE A 669 14.86 8.73 7.54
CA PHE A 669 13.41 8.59 7.50
C PHE A 669 12.98 7.13 7.47
N GLN A 670 11.72 6.90 7.84
CA GLN A 670 11.04 5.61 7.75
C GLN A 670 9.67 5.80 7.09
N LEU A 671 9.10 4.70 6.58
CA LEU A 671 7.84 4.72 5.87
C LEU A 671 6.65 4.67 6.85
N LYS A 672 5.77 5.67 6.83
CA LYS A 672 4.57 5.70 7.69
C LYS A 672 3.35 5.08 7.01
N ILE A 673 3.08 5.48 5.76
CA ILE A 673 1.96 5.01 4.95
C ILE A 673 2.46 4.90 3.51
N ASN A 674 2.21 3.75 2.90
CA ASN A 674 2.41 3.52 1.48
C ASN A 674 1.04 3.21 0.87
N GLN A 675 0.49 4.18 0.14
CA GLN A 675 -0.70 3.97 -0.67
C GLN A 675 -0.26 3.96 -2.13
N PRO A 676 -0.14 2.77 -2.74
CA PRO A 676 0.13 2.68 -4.17
C PRO A 676 -0.89 3.54 -4.92
N ASN A 677 -0.40 4.51 -5.69
CA ASN A 677 -1.15 5.51 -6.50
C ASN A 677 -1.53 6.84 -5.81
N GLN A 678 -1.36 7.02 -4.50
CA GLN A 678 -1.54 8.33 -3.85
C GLN A 678 -0.22 8.97 -3.43
N GLY A 679 0.79 8.17 -3.07
CA GLY A 679 2.08 8.68 -2.65
C GLY A 679 2.75 7.90 -1.51
N PHE A 680 3.89 8.41 -1.04
CA PHE A 680 4.60 7.92 0.14
C PHE A 680 4.68 8.99 1.22
N GLN A 681 4.35 8.62 2.46
CA GLN A 681 4.59 9.47 3.63
C GLN A 681 5.80 8.94 4.39
N LEU A 682 6.88 9.73 4.38
CA LEU A 682 8.11 9.45 5.12
C LEU A 682 8.14 10.30 6.38
N ILE A 683 8.39 9.68 7.53
CA ILE A 683 8.55 10.37 8.82
C ILE A 683 9.96 10.17 9.35
N ARG A 684 10.44 11.12 10.16
CA ARG A 684 11.76 10.99 10.82
C ARG A 684 11.89 9.62 11.51
N ASN A 685 13.02 8.96 11.31
CA ASN A 685 13.36 7.71 11.98
C ASN A 685 14.00 8.02 13.34
N PRO A 686 13.34 7.69 14.47
CA PRO A 686 13.86 7.99 15.80
C PRO A 686 15.09 7.13 16.17
N PHE A 687 15.31 6.00 15.49
CA PHE A 687 16.44 5.09 15.75
C PHE A 687 17.66 5.37 14.88
N TYR A 688 17.58 6.35 13.98
CA TYR A 688 18.70 6.74 13.15
C TYR A 688 19.85 7.28 14.01
N TRP A 689 21.08 6.79 13.77
CA TRP A 689 22.23 7.07 14.64
C TRP A 689 22.59 8.57 14.72
N ASN A 690 22.19 9.37 13.73
CA ASN A 690 22.39 10.81 13.70
C ASN A 690 21.06 11.57 13.72
N ALA A 691 20.39 11.58 14.88
CA ALA A 691 19.04 12.14 15.06
C ALA A 691 18.88 13.59 14.56
N ASN A 692 19.95 14.40 14.60
CA ASN A 692 19.97 15.81 14.19
C ASN A 692 20.31 16.01 12.70
N TYR A 693 20.41 14.95 11.90
CA TYR A 693 20.79 15.05 10.50
C TYR A 693 19.72 15.72 9.62
N ALA A 694 18.45 15.38 9.85
CA ALA A 694 17.35 15.83 9.02
C ALA A 694 16.72 17.13 9.56
N ASN A 695 16.47 18.08 8.67
CA ASN A 695 15.77 19.33 9.02
C ASN A 695 14.25 19.17 8.95
N TRP A 696 13.76 18.15 8.24
CA TRP A 696 12.34 17.87 8.06
C TRP A 696 11.84 16.81 9.05
N ASP A 697 10.62 16.99 9.54
CA ASP A 697 9.94 15.99 10.37
C ASP A 697 9.19 14.96 9.52
N GLN A 698 8.77 15.38 8.33
CA GLN A 698 8.03 14.56 7.39
C GLN A 698 8.29 14.99 5.94
N ILE A 699 8.37 14.01 5.04
CA ILE A 699 8.45 14.22 3.59
C ILE A 699 7.29 13.45 2.95
N ASN A 700 6.48 14.14 2.16
CA ASN A 700 5.38 13.54 1.40
C ASN A 700 5.74 13.53 -0.08
N LEU A 701 5.83 12.33 -0.65
CA LEU A 701 5.92 12.13 -2.09
C LEU A 701 4.50 11.96 -2.61
N ILE A 702 3.97 12.92 -3.37
CA ILE A 702 2.57 12.97 -3.82
C ILE A 702 2.56 12.69 -5.32
N HIS A 703 1.83 11.65 -5.74
CA HIS A 703 1.74 11.33 -7.16
C HIS A 703 0.88 12.36 -7.90
N ILE A 704 1.48 13.08 -8.85
CA ILE A 704 0.82 14.15 -9.60
C ILE A 704 1.21 14.04 -11.08
N ALA A 705 0.21 14.01 -11.96
CA ALA A 705 0.46 14.03 -13.40
C ALA A 705 1.12 15.36 -13.83
N ALA A 706 2.01 15.32 -14.81
CA ALA A 706 2.74 16.51 -15.31
C ALA A 706 1.83 17.72 -15.59
N SER A 707 0.65 17.50 -16.18
CA SER A 707 -0.33 18.54 -16.50
C SER A 707 -0.98 19.21 -15.28
N GLN A 708 -0.96 18.55 -14.13
CA GLN A 708 -1.53 19.05 -12.86
C GLN A 708 -0.44 19.62 -11.94
N ALA A 709 0.82 19.23 -12.13
CA ALA A 709 1.93 19.58 -11.24
C ALA A 709 2.11 21.09 -11.05
N LEU A 710 2.00 21.87 -12.14
CA LEU A 710 2.12 23.33 -12.05
C LEU A 710 0.96 23.95 -11.26
N HIS A 711 -0.28 23.47 -11.47
CA HIS A 711 -1.45 23.93 -10.73
C HIS A 711 -1.37 23.55 -9.24
N ALA A 712 -0.96 22.32 -8.93
CA ALA A 712 -0.75 21.88 -7.55
C ALA A 712 0.33 22.73 -6.83
N PHE A 713 1.41 23.07 -7.54
CA PHE A 713 2.43 23.97 -7.01
C PHE A 713 1.89 25.39 -6.77
N GLN A 714 1.08 25.91 -7.71
CA GLN A 714 0.42 27.22 -7.58
C GLN A 714 -0.60 27.29 -6.45
N ASN A 715 -1.26 26.17 -6.15
CA ASN A 715 -2.27 26.06 -5.08
C ASN A 715 -1.67 25.77 -3.70
N ASP A 716 -0.33 25.80 -3.57
CA ASP A 716 0.38 25.41 -2.35
C ASP A 716 0.14 23.95 -1.91
N GLU A 717 -0.24 23.04 -2.82
CA GLU A 717 -0.42 21.62 -2.54
C GLU A 717 0.91 20.85 -2.51
N VAL A 718 1.89 21.30 -3.30
CA VAL A 718 3.28 20.81 -3.31
C VAL A 718 4.28 21.95 -3.21
N ASP A 719 5.48 21.63 -2.72
CA ASP A 719 6.58 22.56 -2.48
C ASP A 719 7.75 22.38 -3.47
N TRP A 720 7.81 21.22 -4.17
CA TRP A 720 8.80 20.89 -5.21
C TRP A 720 8.14 20.14 -6.37
N ILE A 721 8.39 20.57 -7.61
CA ILE A 721 8.11 19.79 -8.84
C ILE A 721 9.31 19.79 -9.80
N GLY A 722 9.39 18.81 -10.70
CA GLY A 722 10.52 18.64 -11.64
C GLY A 722 11.56 17.63 -11.14
N ASN A 723 12.79 17.69 -11.69
CA ASN A 723 13.82 16.71 -11.37
C ASN A 723 14.20 16.74 -9.87
N PRO A 724 14.63 15.61 -9.28
CA PRO A 724 14.69 14.25 -9.85
C PRO A 724 13.33 13.53 -9.92
N PHE A 725 12.30 14.11 -9.29
CA PHE A 725 11.01 13.48 -9.01
C PHE A 725 10.01 13.49 -10.18
N GLY A 726 10.33 14.21 -11.25
CA GLY A 726 9.60 14.26 -12.51
C GLY A 726 10.43 14.94 -13.59
N ALA A 727 9.85 15.06 -14.78
CA ALA A 727 10.41 15.86 -15.86
C ALA A 727 10.26 17.36 -15.58
N PHE A 728 11.21 18.15 -16.08
CA PHE A 728 11.10 19.61 -16.06
C PHE A 728 10.45 20.09 -17.36
N HIS A 729 9.35 20.82 -17.24
CA HIS A 729 8.53 21.27 -18.37
C HIS A 729 8.72 22.76 -18.67
N SER A 730 8.57 23.13 -19.94
CA SER A 730 8.71 24.52 -20.41
C SER A 730 7.75 25.49 -19.70
N GLU A 731 6.55 25.04 -19.34
CA GLU A 731 5.55 25.84 -18.64
C GLU A 731 6.03 26.36 -17.27
N TYR A 732 6.94 25.65 -16.61
CA TYR A 732 7.43 26.00 -15.26
C TYR A 732 8.22 27.31 -15.25
N ILE A 733 8.84 27.68 -16.36
CA ILE A 733 9.63 28.92 -16.51
C ILE A 733 8.71 30.14 -16.67
N SER A 734 7.55 29.95 -17.29
CA SER A 734 6.69 31.05 -17.75
C SER A 734 5.99 31.84 -16.63
N LYS A 735 5.84 31.28 -15.41
CA LYS A 735 4.93 31.83 -14.38
C LYS A 735 5.54 32.45 -13.12
N LYS A 736 6.87 32.61 -12.99
CA LYS A 736 7.59 33.40 -11.93
C LYS A 736 7.08 33.30 -10.46
N MET A 737 6.42 32.21 -10.04
CA MET A 737 5.90 32.06 -8.66
C MET A 737 6.83 31.30 -7.71
N GLY A 738 7.84 30.59 -8.22
CA GLY A 738 8.87 29.89 -7.45
C GLY A 738 10.27 30.24 -7.93
N GLU A 739 11.28 29.63 -7.31
CA GLU A 739 12.65 29.68 -7.79
C GLU A 739 12.92 28.41 -8.62
N VAL A 740 13.43 28.60 -9.84
CA VAL A 740 13.94 27.48 -10.63
C VAL A 740 15.34 27.20 -10.12
N PHE A 741 15.50 26.08 -9.44
CA PHE A 741 16.80 25.62 -9.02
C PHE A 741 17.44 24.84 -10.16
N ILE A 742 18.65 25.23 -10.55
CA ILE A 742 19.41 24.61 -11.64
C ILE A 742 20.61 23.88 -11.03
N PHE A 743 20.69 22.58 -11.30
CA PHE A 743 21.77 21.71 -10.87
C PHE A 743 22.69 21.42 -12.07
N PRO A 744 23.92 21.96 -12.12
CA PRO A 744 24.73 21.97 -13.34
C PRO A 744 25.26 20.58 -13.73
N ASN A 745 25.18 20.26 -15.03
CA ASN A 745 25.96 19.23 -15.73
C ASN A 745 25.82 17.77 -15.23
N ASN A 746 24.61 17.31 -14.88
CA ASN A 746 24.39 15.94 -14.41
C ASN A 746 24.25 14.88 -15.52
N LEU A 747 23.87 15.29 -16.74
CA LEU A 747 23.52 14.37 -17.82
C LEU A 747 24.23 14.77 -19.11
N VAL A 748 24.68 13.79 -19.88
CA VAL A 748 25.14 13.97 -21.26
C VAL A 748 24.15 13.29 -22.19
N CYS A 749 23.67 14.01 -23.19
CA CYS A 749 22.83 13.48 -24.25
C CYS A 749 23.72 12.97 -25.39
N TRP A 750 23.56 11.69 -25.73
CA TRP A 750 24.27 11.03 -26.81
C TRP A 750 23.34 10.72 -27.99
N GLN A 751 23.84 10.95 -29.19
CA GLN A 751 23.42 10.20 -30.37
C GLN A 751 24.17 8.86 -30.37
N VAL A 752 23.43 7.77 -30.21
CA VAL A 752 23.94 6.41 -30.15
C VAL A 752 23.75 5.72 -31.50
N PHE A 753 24.75 4.96 -31.91
CA PHE A 753 24.68 4.06 -33.06
C PHE A 753 24.69 2.62 -32.59
N ASN A 754 23.91 1.76 -33.25
CA ASN A 754 24.22 0.35 -33.23
C ASN A 754 25.41 0.09 -34.16
N THR A 755 26.61 -0.03 -33.59
CA THR A 755 27.85 -0.19 -34.37
C THR A 755 27.96 -1.51 -35.11
N THR A 756 27.09 -2.50 -34.84
CA THR A 756 27.04 -3.75 -35.61
C THR A 756 26.05 -3.68 -36.77
N SER A 757 25.15 -2.70 -36.81
CA SER A 757 24.16 -2.53 -37.87
C SER A 757 24.74 -1.76 -39.06
N PRO A 758 24.55 -2.22 -40.31
CA PRO A 758 24.77 -1.38 -41.49
C PRO A 758 23.88 -0.12 -41.46
N PRO A 759 24.38 1.05 -41.92
CA PRO A 759 25.75 1.30 -42.40
C PRO A 759 26.73 1.75 -41.28
N PHE A 760 26.30 1.71 -40.01
CA PHE A 760 27.03 2.26 -38.86
C PHE A 760 28.20 1.44 -38.36
N HIS A 761 28.46 0.25 -38.92
CA HIS A 761 29.71 -0.47 -38.72
C HIS A 761 30.91 0.31 -39.27
N SER A 762 30.70 1.13 -40.30
CA SER A 762 31.73 2.03 -40.82
C SER A 762 31.97 3.21 -39.88
N ARG A 763 33.21 3.31 -39.38
CA ARG A 763 33.67 4.47 -38.58
C ARG A 763 33.52 5.78 -39.34
N LYS A 764 33.81 5.80 -40.65
CA LYS A 764 33.75 7.03 -41.46
C LYS A 764 32.33 7.59 -41.55
N ILE A 765 31.30 6.73 -41.58
CA ILE A 765 29.90 7.19 -41.55
C ILE A 765 29.56 7.84 -40.21
N ARG A 766 29.99 7.23 -39.09
CA ARG A 766 29.80 7.83 -37.76
C ARG A 766 30.54 9.16 -37.64
N GLU A 767 31.72 9.25 -38.22
CA GLU A 767 32.51 10.49 -38.28
C GLU A 767 31.86 11.58 -39.12
N ALA A 768 31.36 11.25 -40.32
CA ALA A 768 30.62 12.18 -41.16
C ALA A 768 29.37 12.73 -40.44
N LEU A 769 28.62 11.86 -39.76
CA LEU A 769 27.46 12.26 -38.96
C LEU A 769 27.84 13.18 -37.80
N SER A 770 29.00 12.98 -37.17
CA SER A 770 29.49 13.89 -36.13
C SER A 770 29.76 15.31 -36.64
N TYR A 771 30.23 15.45 -37.88
CA TYR A 771 30.46 16.75 -38.52
C TYR A 771 29.16 17.40 -39.00
N ALA A 772 28.12 16.62 -39.26
CA ALA A 772 26.80 17.10 -39.69
C ALA A 772 25.94 17.69 -38.54
N ILE A 773 26.36 17.55 -37.28
CA ILE A 773 25.57 18.00 -36.12
C ILE A 773 25.98 19.41 -35.69
N ASP A 774 25.06 20.37 -35.87
CA ASP A 774 25.15 21.71 -35.30
C ASP A 774 24.53 21.73 -33.89
N ARG A 775 25.42 21.58 -32.90
CA ARG A 775 25.08 21.55 -31.47
C ARG A 775 24.59 22.91 -30.97
N GLU A 776 25.14 24.00 -31.49
CA GLU A 776 24.79 25.37 -31.09
C GLU A 776 23.36 25.69 -31.53
N SER A 777 23.00 25.31 -32.76
CA SER A 777 21.62 25.45 -33.26
C SER A 777 20.61 24.65 -32.43
N ILE A 778 20.99 23.43 -31.99
CA ILE A 778 20.13 22.59 -31.14
C ILE A 778 19.90 23.25 -29.77
N ILE A 779 20.93 23.80 -29.12
CA ILE A 779 20.76 24.37 -27.78
C ILE A 779 20.15 25.78 -27.80
N ALA A 780 20.29 26.54 -28.88
CA ALA A 780 19.85 27.94 -28.95
C ALA A 780 18.34 28.13 -28.74
N ASN A 781 17.51 27.18 -29.17
CA ASN A 781 16.06 27.23 -28.99
C ASN A 781 15.53 26.28 -27.90
N ALA A 782 16.42 25.71 -27.10
CA ALA A 782 16.01 24.90 -25.96
C ALA A 782 15.37 25.80 -24.90
N PHE A 783 14.25 25.37 -24.33
CA PHE A 783 13.58 26.12 -23.25
C PHE A 783 14.36 26.08 -21.93
N ILE A 784 15.32 25.16 -21.80
CA ILE A 784 16.28 25.12 -20.68
C ILE A 784 17.68 25.50 -21.13
N SER A 785 18.50 26.00 -20.22
CA SER A 785 19.91 26.30 -20.49
C SER A 785 20.71 25.01 -20.66
N LEU A 786 20.95 24.61 -21.91
CA LEU A 786 21.83 23.51 -22.30
C LEU A 786 23.23 24.04 -22.62
N LYS A 787 24.24 23.18 -22.49
CA LYS A 787 25.63 23.46 -22.95
C LYS A 787 26.01 22.47 -24.04
N PRO A 788 26.73 22.86 -25.10
CA PRO A 788 27.16 21.94 -26.14
C PRO A 788 28.15 20.92 -25.56
N ALA A 789 28.03 19.65 -25.96
CA ALA A 789 28.90 18.59 -25.49
C ALA A 789 29.83 18.11 -26.61
N PHE A 790 31.14 18.18 -26.35
CA PHE A 790 32.19 17.73 -27.24
C PHE A 790 32.97 16.53 -26.69
N SER A 791 32.62 16.02 -25.51
CA SER A 791 33.12 14.76 -24.98
C SER A 791 31.93 13.87 -24.60
N PRO A 792 32.01 12.55 -24.83
CA PRO A 792 30.99 11.62 -24.36
C PRO A 792 30.95 11.56 -22.83
N LEU A 793 32.00 12.05 -22.14
CA LEU A 793 32.10 12.05 -20.69
C LEU A 793 31.69 13.42 -20.13
N LEU A 794 31.01 13.43 -18.98
CA LEU A 794 30.79 14.67 -18.22
C LEU A 794 32.12 15.27 -17.77
N HIS A 795 32.26 16.58 -17.97
CA HIS A 795 33.46 17.35 -17.63
C HIS A 795 33.80 17.22 -16.13
N ARG A 796 35.06 16.89 -15.83
CA ARG A 796 35.61 17.02 -14.47
C ARG A 796 35.83 18.49 -14.14
N HIS A 797 35.78 18.79 -12.84
CA HIS A 797 36.38 19.98 -12.25
C HIS A 797 37.77 20.26 -12.87
N ALA A 798 38.01 21.54 -13.16
CA ALA A 798 39.16 22.25 -13.73
C ALA A 798 40.61 21.67 -13.73
N ASN A 799 40.91 20.52 -13.12
CA ASN A 799 42.28 20.07 -12.83
C ASN A 799 42.74 18.78 -13.55
N ILE A 800 41.92 18.19 -14.42
CA ILE A 800 42.41 17.16 -15.37
C ILE A 800 42.22 17.72 -16.76
N HIS A 801 43.35 18.05 -17.38
CA HIS A 801 43.45 18.61 -18.72
C HIS A 801 42.49 17.92 -19.70
N CYS A 802 41.46 18.64 -20.15
CA CYS A 802 40.80 18.33 -21.41
C CYS A 802 41.86 18.49 -22.51
N ASP A 803 42.46 17.40 -22.97
CA ASP A 803 43.31 17.41 -24.15
C ASP A 803 42.42 17.87 -25.32
N PRO A 804 42.75 18.95 -26.06
CA PRO A 804 41.99 19.34 -27.25
C PRO A 804 41.83 18.18 -28.25
N LYS A 805 42.71 17.18 -28.19
CA LYS A 805 42.68 15.98 -29.03
C LYS A 805 41.63 14.92 -28.59
N THR A 806 40.97 15.07 -27.45
CA THR A 806 39.87 14.18 -27.01
C THR A 806 38.48 14.79 -27.25
N GLN A 807 38.40 15.86 -28.06
CA GLN A 807 37.13 16.52 -28.37
C GLN A 807 36.58 16.08 -29.72
N PHE A 808 35.25 15.94 -29.78
CA PHE A 808 34.50 15.76 -31.01
C PHE A 808 34.56 17.05 -31.84
N PRO A 809 34.51 16.94 -33.18
CA PRO A 809 34.57 18.11 -34.03
C PRO A 809 33.32 18.98 -33.89
N GLY A 810 33.50 20.27 -34.16
CA GLY A 810 32.41 21.21 -34.43
C GLY A 810 31.70 20.91 -35.76
N PHE A 811 30.63 21.65 -36.00
CA PHE A 811 29.83 21.54 -37.23
C PHE A 811 30.65 21.93 -38.47
N ASP A 812 30.77 21.02 -39.43
CA ASP A 812 31.41 21.24 -40.74
C ASP A 812 30.66 20.42 -41.81
N PRO A 813 29.64 21.01 -42.46
CA PRO A 813 28.81 20.28 -43.42
C PRO A 813 29.57 19.90 -44.71
N ALA A 814 30.63 20.64 -45.07
CA ALA A 814 31.42 20.31 -46.26
C ALA A 814 32.22 19.02 -46.03
N LYS A 815 32.93 18.96 -44.89
CA LYS A 815 33.68 17.77 -44.49
C LYS A 815 32.77 16.58 -44.20
N ALA A 816 31.58 16.82 -43.63
CA ALA A 816 30.58 15.78 -43.44
C ALA A 816 30.20 15.10 -44.78
N ARG A 817 29.93 15.88 -45.83
CA ARG A 817 29.59 15.33 -47.16
C ARG A 817 30.75 14.58 -47.80
N GLU A 818 31.96 15.12 -47.73
CA GLU A 818 33.16 14.48 -48.27
C GLU A 818 33.36 13.09 -47.66
N LEU A 819 33.41 13.01 -46.32
CA LEU A 819 33.60 11.74 -45.61
C LEU A 819 32.43 10.77 -45.83
N PHE A 820 31.21 11.28 -45.96
CA PHE A 820 30.04 10.44 -46.19
C PHE A 820 30.08 9.80 -47.59
N HIS A 821 30.38 10.56 -48.64
CA HIS A 821 30.51 10.02 -50.00
C HIS A 821 31.69 9.06 -50.13
N GLU A 822 32.82 9.37 -49.48
CA GLU A 822 33.97 8.47 -49.42
C GLU A 822 33.57 7.14 -48.75
N ALA A 823 32.87 7.19 -47.61
CA ALA A 823 32.44 6.01 -46.90
C ALA A 823 31.40 5.17 -47.68
N LEU A 824 30.49 5.82 -48.41
CA LEU A 824 29.54 5.12 -49.28
C LEU A 824 30.24 4.42 -50.44
N SER A 825 31.24 5.06 -51.04
CA SER A 825 32.09 4.45 -52.08
C SER A 825 32.83 3.21 -51.55
N GLU A 826 33.43 3.30 -50.36
CA GLU A 826 34.12 2.17 -49.73
C GLU A 826 33.19 1.00 -49.40
N LEU A 827 31.94 1.29 -49.04
CA LEU A 827 30.92 0.28 -48.75
C LEU A 827 30.21 -0.25 -50.01
N ASN A 828 30.50 0.32 -51.19
CA ASN A 828 29.77 0.07 -52.44
C ASN A 828 28.25 0.28 -52.29
N LEU A 829 27.84 1.32 -51.57
CA LEU A 829 26.44 1.70 -51.36
C LEU A 829 26.12 3.03 -52.05
N SER A 830 24.93 3.15 -52.61
CA SER A 830 24.37 4.43 -53.03
C SER A 830 23.44 5.01 -51.96
N LEU A 831 23.09 6.29 -52.10
CA LEU A 831 22.11 6.94 -51.23
C LEU A 831 20.73 6.26 -51.29
N ASP A 832 20.36 5.70 -52.44
CA ASP A 832 19.07 5.02 -52.64
C ASP A 832 19.03 3.63 -51.98
N ASP A 833 20.20 3.01 -51.74
CA ASP A 833 20.31 1.74 -51.02
C ASP A 833 20.12 1.91 -49.50
N LEU A 834 20.20 3.15 -49.01
CA LEU A 834 19.92 3.48 -47.62
C LEU A 834 18.42 3.68 -47.41
N HIS A 835 17.73 2.61 -46.98
CA HIS A 835 16.37 2.72 -46.48
C HIS A 835 16.25 3.79 -45.38
N PRO A 836 15.07 4.43 -45.20
CA PRO A 836 14.85 5.40 -44.13
C PRO A 836 15.30 4.85 -42.78
N LEU A 837 16.25 5.54 -42.16
CA LEU A 837 16.83 5.11 -40.90
C LEU A 837 15.87 5.47 -39.76
N THR A 838 15.69 4.58 -38.79
CA THR A 838 14.83 4.88 -37.64
C THR A 838 15.65 5.43 -36.47
N LEU A 839 15.35 6.65 -36.02
CA LEU A 839 15.84 7.26 -34.78
C LEU A 839 14.84 7.02 -33.65
N ILE A 840 15.21 6.16 -32.70
CA ILE A 840 14.43 5.90 -31.49
C ILE A 840 14.83 6.83 -30.34
N TYR A 841 13.87 7.35 -29.57
CA TYR A 841 14.16 8.21 -28.42
C TYR A 841 13.10 8.08 -27.33
N ASN A 842 13.45 8.50 -26.10
CA ASN A 842 12.51 8.51 -24.98
C ASN A 842 11.54 9.71 -25.11
N GLU A 843 10.26 9.50 -24.83
CA GLU A 843 9.22 10.54 -24.80
C GLU A 843 9.64 11.75 -23.93
N GLY A 844 9.48 12.98 -24.42
CA GLY A 844 9.76 14.21 -23.65
C GLY A 844 10.16 15.40 -24.52
N GLU A 845 9.75 16.62 -24.12
CA GLU A 845 9.84 17.85 -24.93
C GLU A 845 11.24 18.10 -25.51
N ILE A 846 12.29 18.01 -24.68
CA ILE A 846 13.68 18.26 -25.10
C ILE A 846 14.15 17.20 -26.11
N ARG A 847 13.79 15.93 -25.88
CA ARG A 847 14.24 14.80 -26.71
C ARG A 847 13.57 14.82 -28.07
N GLU A 848 12.27 15.11 -28.10
CA GLU A 848 11.51 15.25 -29.33
C GLU A 848 12.04 16.42 -30.17
N TYR A 849 12.25 17.58 -29.55
CA TYR A 849 12.87 18.73 -30.21
C TYR A 849 14.26 18.38 -30.79
N THR A 850 15.12 17.73 -30.00
CA THR A 850 16.46 17.32 -30.43
C THR A 850 16.39 16.33 -31.60
N ALA A 851 15.49 15.35 -31.55
CA ALA A 851 15.30 14.36 -32.60
C ALA A 851 14.87 15.00 -33.93
N HIS A 852 13.96 15.98 -33.88
CA HIS A 852 13.56 16.76 -35.06
C HIS A 852 14.72 17.58 -35.65
N CYS A 853 15.52 18.24 -34.81
CA CYS A 853 16.70 18.96 -35.27
C CYS A 853 17.72 18.05 -35.95
N LEU A 854 18.02 16.88 -35.36
CA LEU A 854 18.96 15.91 -35.93
C LEU A 854 18.45 15.36 -37.26
N LYS A 855 17.18 14.98 -37.35
CA LYS A 855 16.55 14.56 -38.61
C LYS A 855 16.76 15.62 -39.69
N LYS A 856 16.43 16.87 -39.40
CA LYS A 856 16.59 17.99 -40.35
C LYS A 856 18.05 18.18 -40.77
N GLN A 857 18.99 18.19 -39.82
CA GLN A 857 20.41 18.39 -40.10
C GLN A 857 21.00 17.24 -40.95
N PHE A 858 20.60 16.00 -40.70
CA PHE A 858 21.02 14.85 -41.50
C PHE A 858 20.43 14.85 -42.92
N GLU A 859 19.16 15.24 -43.07
CA GLU A 859 18.51 15.38 -44.38
C GLU A 859 19.14 16.51 -45.20
N GLU A 860 19.36 17.69 -44.61
CA GLU A 860 19.92 18.87 -45.30
C GLU A 860 21.42 18.72 -45.64
N THR A 861 22.18 18.08 -44.76
CA THR A 861 23.64 17.96 -44.94
C THR A 861 24.02 16.77 -45.82
N LEU A 862 23.40 15.60 -45.58
CA LEU A 862 23.83 14.31 -46.14
C LEU A 862 22.77 13.65 -47.04
N GLY A 863 21.54 14.18 -47.12
CA GLY A 863 20.44 13.56 -47.86
C GLY A 863 19.87 12.30 -47.20
N LEU A 864 20.23 12.02 -45.94
CA LEU A 864 19.83 10.85 -45.19
C LEU A 864 18.39 10.96 -44.68
N LYS A 865 17.48 10.14 -45.20
CA LYS A 865 16.08 10.08 -44.74
C LYS A 865 16.00 9.42 -43.37
N CYS A 866 15.34 10.08 -42.43
CA CYS A 866 15.19 9.60 -41.05
C CYS A 866 13.74 9.57 -40.58
N GLU A 867 13.30 8.46 -39.99
CA GLU A 867 12.01 8.30 -39.33
C GLU A 867 12.18 8.41 -37.82
N LEU A 868 11.30 9.19 -37.19
CA LEU A 868 11.33 9.43 -35.74
C LEU A 868 10.37 8.49 -35.04
N LYS A 869 10.84 7.80 -34.00
CA LYS A 869 10.01 6.90 -33.19
C LYS A 869 10.22 7.14 -31.70
N SER A 870 9.24 7.83 -31.12
CA SER A 870 9.16 8.02 -29.67
C SER A 870 8.73 6.74 -28.96
N LEU A 871 9.39 6.39 -27.85
CA LEU A 871 9.15 5.19 -27.06
C LEU A 871 9.20 5.50 -25.57
N GLN A 872 8.37 4.81 -24.79
CA GLN A 872 8.51 4.72 -23.33
C GLN A 872 9.89 4.16 -22.93
N TRP A 873 10.50 4.69 -21.86
CA TRP A 873 11.86 4.33 -21.41
C TRP A 873 12.16 2.84 -21.39
N ASN A 874 11.30 2.03 -20.75
CA ASN A 874 11.53 0.59 -20.64
C ASN A 874 11.55 -0.12 -22.02
N LYS A 875 10.77 0.35 -22.99
CA LYS A 875 10.80 -0.19 -24.36
C LYS A 875 12.05 0.25 -25.10
N LEU A 876 12.42 1.53 -24.98
CA LEU A 876 13.62 2.10 -25.58
C LEU A 876 14.87 1.36 -25.11
N PHE A 877 15.06 1.27 -23.78
CA PHE A 877 16.22 0.62 -23.17
C PHE A 877 16.34 -0.84 -23.59
N ASN A 878 15.23 -1.60 -23.58
CA ASN A 878 15.24 -3.00 -24.02
C ASN A 878 15.59 -3.15 -25.51
N GLN A 879 15.11 -2.25 -26.39
CA GLN A 879 15.47 -2.27 -27.82
C GLN A 879 16.95 -1.95 -28.03
N MET A 880 17.47 -0.95 -27.30
CA MET A 880 18.88 -0.57 -27.35
C MET A 880 19.80 -1.70 -26.87
N VAL A 881 19.51 -2.29 -25.71
CA VAL A 881 20.28 -3.42 -25.15
C VAL A 881 20.20 -4.66 -26.04
N SER A 882 19.07 -4.93 -26.69
CA SER A 882 18.93 -6.07 -27.61
C SER A 882 19.52 -5.83 -29.01
N GLY A 883 20.02 -4.63 -29.30
CA GLY A 883 20.55 -4.28 -30.62
C GLY A 883 19.47 -4.11 -31.70
N ASN A 884 18.19 -4.07 -31.34
CA ASN A 884 17.08 -3.91 -32.27
C ASN A 884 16.82 -2.43 -32.62
N PHE A 885 17.87 -1.72 -32.98
CA PHE A 885 17.83 -0.32 -33.37
C PHE A 885 19.01 0.05 -34.28
N GLN A 886 18.90 1.21 -34.91
CA GLN A 886 19.93 1.76 -35.81
C GLN A 886 20.53 3.03 -35.20
N LEU A 887 19.67 4.03 -34.99
CA LEU A 887 19.98 5.31 -34.36
C LEU A 887 19.15 5.47 -33.10
N GLY A 888 19.72 6.05 -32.04
CA GLY A 888 18.91 6.45 -30.89
C GLY A 888 19.46 7.61 -30.08
N LEU A 889 18.58 8.28 -29.33
CA LEU A 889 18.98 9.29 -28.35
C LEU A 889 18.98 8.69 -26.95
N PHE A 890 20.10 8.83 -26.25
CA PHE A 890 20.29 8.28 -24.91
C PHE A 890 20.89 9.31 -23.98
N ASN A 891 20.22 9.56 -22.84
CA ASN A 891 20.77 10.38 -21.78
C ASN A 891 21.49 9.48 -20.80
N TRP A 892 22.77 9.76 -20.59
CA TRP A 892 23.58 9.03 -19.65
C TRP A 892 24.07 9.94 -18.53
N SER A 893 24.09 9.42 -17.31
CA SER A 893 24.58 10.10 -16.12
C SER A 893 25.41 9.10 -15.31
N PRO A 894 26.62 9.47 -14.88
CA PRO A 894 27.42 8.65 -14.00
C PRO A 894 27.00 8.84 -12.53
N TYR A 895 26.93 7.74 -11.78
CA TYR A 895 26.77 7.81 -10.32
C TYR A 895 28.05 8.23 -9.58
N ILE A 896 29.20 8.06 -10.24
CA ILE A 896 30.55 8.28 -9.67
C ILE A 896 31.37 9.12 -10.64
N ASP A 897 32.08 10.13 -10.11
CA ASP A 897 32.95 10.99 -10.91
C ASP A 897 34.38 10.43 -11.05
N ASP A 898 34.50 9.17 -11.51
CA ASP A 898 35.79 8.54 -11.84
C ASP A 898 35.87 8.15 -13.34
N PRO A 899 36.95 8.48 -14.06
CA PRO A 899 37.04 8.22 -15.50
C PRO A 899 37.00 6.74 -15.85
N LEU A 900 37.55 5.85 -15.03
CA LEU A 900 37.47 4.41 -15.27
C LEU A 900 36.02 3.94 -15.20
N TYR A 901 35.24 4.42 -14.23
CA TYR A 901 33.81 4.12 -14.15
C TYR A 901 33.09 4.57 -15.44
N LYS A 902 33.32 5.81 -15.87
CA LYS A 902 32.67 6.35 -17.07
C LYS A 902 33.07 5.59 -18.35
N LEU A 903 34.36 5.26 -18.49
CA LEU A 903 34.89 4.53 -19.65
C LEU A 903 34.50 3.04 -19.64
N ASN A 904 34.35 2.42 -18.46
CA ASN A 904 33.95 1.01 -18.35
C ASN A 904 32.57 0.73 -18.96
N TYR A 905 31.71 1.76 -19.09
CA TYR A 905 30.43 1.66 -19.79
C TYR A 905 30.57 1.04 -21.20
N PHE A 906 31.66 1.35 -21.91
CA PHE A 906 31.92 0.88 -23.28
C PHE A 906 32.76 -0.41 -23.38
N ARG A 907 33.13 -1.04 -22.26
CA ARG A 907 34.13 -2.13 -22.25
C ARG A 907 33.54 -3.51 -22.57
N PHE A 908 32.56 -3.94 -21.77
CA PHE A 908 31.95 -5.28 -21.82
C PHE A 908 30.49 -5.29 -21.30
N SER A 909 29.92 -4.13 -21.00
CA SER A 909 28.67 -4.09 -20.23
C SER A 909 27.49 -4.59 -21.07
N THR A 910 26.61 -5.39 -20.47
CA THR A 910 25.26 -5.64 -20.99
C THR A 910 24.45 -4.35 -21.13
N ALA A 911 24.93 -3.24 -20.56
CA ALA A 911 24.38 -1.90 -20.71
C ALA A 911 25.07 -1.06 -21.81
N ASN A 912 26.11 -1.56 -22.50
CA ASN A 912 26.74 -0.87 -23.62
C ASN A 912 25.78 -0.86 -24.82
N VAL A 913 24.91 0.16 -24.85
CA VAL A 913 23.87 0.29 -25.88
C VAL A 913 24.43 0.50 -27.28
N ALA A 914 25.70 0.90 -27.43
CA ALA A 914 26.30 1.11 -28.75
C ALA A 914 26.76 -0.18 -29.44
N HIS A 915 26.79 -1.31 -28.71
CA HIS A 915 27.31 -2.61 -29.18
C HIS A 915 28.73 -2.53 -29.74
N TRP A 916 29.51 -1.53 -29.30
CA TRP A 916 30.89 -1.32 -29.74
C TRP A 916 31.85 -2.06 -28.82
N GLU A 917 32.75 -2.84 -29.42
CA GLU A 917 33.80 -3.57 -28.71
C GLU A 917 35.15 -3.32 -29.39
N HIS A 918 36.20 -3.12 -28.59
CA HIS A 918 37.55 -2.90 -29.10
C HIS A 918 38.59 -3.48 -28.14
N ALA A 919 39.44 -4.39 -28.63
CA ALA A 919 40.41 -5.12 -27.81
C ALA A 919 41.43 -4.20 -27.12
N ASP A 920 42.00 -3.24 -27.85
CA ASP A 920 42.96 -2.29 -27.24
C ASP A 920 42.32 -1.41 -26.17
N TYR A 921 41.08 -0.96 -26.37
CA TYR A 921 40.32 -0.21 -25.37
C TYR A 921 40.14 -1.03 -24.09
N GLN A 922 39.73 -2.29 -24.24
CA GLN A 922 39.57 -3.22 -23.12
C GLN A 922 40.90 -3.45 -22.38
N ASN A 923 42.01 -3.62 -23.11
CA ASN A 923 43.33 -3.80 -22.53
C ASN A 923 43.80 -2.55 -21.78
N LEU A 924 43.61 -1.35 -22.33
CA LEU A 924 43.95 -0.09 -21.66
C LEU A 924 43.20 0.07 -20.33
N LEU A 925 41.91 -0.29 -20.29
CA LEU A 925 41.13 -0.27 -19.05
C LEU A 925 41.63 -1.34 -18.06
N CYS A 926 41.94 -2.56 -18.50
CA CYS A 926 42.55 -3.61 -17.67
C CYS A 926 43.87 -3.13 -17.03
N LEU A 927 44.75 -2.51 -17.83
CA LEU A 927 46.04 -1.99 -17.35
C LEU A 927 45.84 -0.88 -16.33
N SER A 928 44.87 0.01 -16.55
CA SER A 928 44.55 1.10 -15.61
C SER A 928 44.06 0.58 -14.26
N GLU A 929 43.32 -0.53 -14.22
CA GLU A 929 42.83 -1.19 -13.00
C GLU A 929 43.97 -1.77 -12.16
N GLN A 930 45.10 -2.12 -12.77
CA GLN A 930 46.24 -2.71 -12.07
C GLN A 930 47.18 -1.66 -11.46
N GLN A 931 47.03 -0.37 -11.80
CA GLN A 931 47.94 0.68 -11.35
C GLN A 931 47.50 1.32 -10.04
N ILE A 932 48.39 1.33 -9.05
CA ILE A 932 48.24 2.14 -7.83
C ILE A 932 48.70 3.59 -8.08
N ASN A 933 49.67 3.79 -8.98
CA ASN A 933 50.20 5.11 -9.29
C ASN A 933 49.16 5.93 -10.11
N PRO A 934 48.67 7.07 -9.58
CA PRO A 934 47.62 7.85 -10.23
C PRO A 934 48.05 8.43 -11.59
N PHE A 935 49.33 8.74 -11.80
CA PHE A 935 49.82 9.28 -13.07
C PHE A 935 49.82 8.22 -14.17
N GLN A 936 50.32 7.02 -13.88
CA GLN A 936 50.30 5.90 -14.83
C GLN A 936 48.87 5.48 -15.15
N ARG A 937 48.01 5.36 -14.12
CA ARG A 937 46.57 5.12 -14.29
C ARG A 937 45.94 6.14 -15.23
N SER A 938 46.14 7.43 -14.97
CA SER A 938 45.57 8.49 -15.80
C SER A 938 46.07 8.44 -17.24
N SER A 939 47.33 8.03 -17.48
CA SER A 939 47.88 7.92 -18.82
C SER A 939 47.15 6.88 -19.69
N TYR A 940 46.76 5.74 -19.10
CA TYR A 940 46.00 4.70 -19.80
C TYR A 940 44.55 5.14 -20.04
N LEU A 941 43.93 5.81 -19.06
CA LEU A 941 42.56 6.31 -19.20
C LEU A 941 42.45 7.38 -20.29
N ILE A 942 43.44 8.28 -20.41
CA ILE A 942 43.49 9.28 -21.50
C ILE A 942 43.63 8.59 -22.87
N GLN A 943 44.44 7.53 -22.97
CA GLN A 943 44.57 6.77 -24.22
C GLN A 943 43.26 6.05 -24.58
N ALA A 944 42.56 5.48 -23.60
CA ALA A 944 41.26 4.86 -23.80
C ALA A 944 40.22 5.89 -24.25
N GLU A 945 40.16 7.07 -23.62
CA GLU A 945 39.28 8.16 -24.03
C GLU A 945 39.58 8.65 -25.46
N LYS A 946 40.87 8.80 -25.83
CA LYS A 946 41.26 9.14 -27.20
C LYS A 946 40.75 8.11 -28.21
N LEU A 947 40.89 6.83 -27.90
CA LEU A 947 40.41 5.76 -28.76
C LEU A 947 38.88 5.80 -28.90
N LEU A 948 38.15 6.02 -27.80
CA LEU A 948 36.70 6.20 -27.80
C LEU A 948 36.25 7.38 -28.69
N CYS A 949 36.90 8.54 -28.54
CA CYS A 949 36.60 9.73 -29.34
C CYS A 949 37.00 9.59 -30.82
N ASN A 950 38.01 8.76 -31.12
CA ASN A 950 38.41 8.46 -32.49
C ASN A 950 37.42 7.52 -33.17
N GLU A 951 37.01 6.45 -32.50
CA GLU A 951 36.09 5.43 -33.01
C GLU A 951 34.63 5.89 -33.04
N LYS A 952 34.26 6.89 -32.24
CA LYS A 952 32.93 7.55 -32.24
C LYS A 952 31.74 6.56 -32.18
N PRO A 953 31.70 5.61 -31.22
CA PRO A 953 30.54 4.73 -31.07
C PRO A 953 29.28 5.48 -30.61
N VAL A 954 29.48 6.65 -29.98
CA VAL A 954 28.44 7.62 -29.64
C VAL A 954 28.93 9.02 -30.02
N ILE A 955 27.99 9.94 -30.26
CA ILE A 955 28.30 11.36 -30.46
C ILE A 955 27.64 12.18 -29.34
N PRO A 956 28.40 12.93 -28.54
CA PRO A 956 27.83 13.85 -27.56
C PRO A 956 27.14 15.03 -28.25
N ILE A 957 25.98 15.43 -27.75
CA ILE A 957 25.18 16.55 -28.28
C ILE A 957 25.23 17.73 -27.31
N PHE A 958 24.72 17.53 -26.09
CA PHE A 958 24.69 18.56 -25.05
C PHE A 958 24.83 17.98 -23.64
N TYR A 959 25.29 18.81 -22.71
CA TYR A 959 25.17 18.61 -21.27
C TYR A 959 23.87 19.23 -20.79
N GLN A 960 23.10 18.45 -20.06
CA GLN A 960 21.82 18.84 -19.50
C GLN A 960 21.93 18.99 -17.97
N PRO A 961 21.55 20.14 -17.40
CA PRO A 961 21.37 20.28 -15.96
C PRO A 961 20.10 19.59 -15.49
N SER A 962 20.06 19.15 -14.24
CA SER A 962 18.77 18.82 -13.59
C SER A 962 18.11 20.13 -13.13
N GLN A 963 16.78 20.22 -13.19
CA GLN A 963 16.07 21.43 -12.77
C GLN A 963 14.80 21.08 -11.98
N GLY A 964 14.53 21.86 -10.95
CA GLY A 964 13.32 21.74 -10.13
C GLY A 964 12.72 23.11 -9.85
N LEU A 965 11.40 23.22 -9.89
CA LEU A 965 10.69 24.40 -9.41
C LEU A 965 10.40 24.19 -7.93
N VAL A 966 10.97 25.05 -7.09
CA VAL A 966 10.88 24.96 -5.62
C VAL A 966 10.31 26.25 -5.04
N LYS A 967 9.64 26.14 -3.89
CA LYS A 967 9.21 27.33 -3.14
C LYS A 967 10.42 28.11 -2.60
N LYS A 968 10.30 29.43 -2.53
CA LYS A 968 11.37 30.38 -2.16
C LYS A 968 11.97 30.18 -0.76
N ASN A 969 11.26 29.51 0.13
CA ASN A 969 11.69 29.22 1.50
C ASN A 969 12.50 27.91 1.62
N LEU A 970 12.69 27.17 0.52
CA LEU A 970 13.51 25.96 0.48
C LEU A 970 14.95 26.31 0.10
N GLN A 971 15.94 25.82 0.85
CA GLN A 971 17.35 25.92 0.50
C GLN A 971 17.87 24.53 0.15
N VAL A 972 17.97 24.23 -1.14
CA VAL A 972 18.47 22.94 -1.59
C VAL A 972 19.99 22.97 -1.69
N SER A 973 20.69 22.14 -0.90
CA SER A 973 22.13 21.88 -1.04
C SER A 973 22.36 20.87 -2.17
N TYR A 974 23.32 21.16 -3.05
CA TYR A 974 23.62 20.37 -4.25
C TYR A 974 24.73 19.35 -4.01
N ASN A 975 24.60 18.15 -4.59
CA ASN A 975 25.65 17.16 -4.74
C ASN A 975 25.72 16.65 -6.21
N LEU A 976 26.90 16.67 -6.84
CA LEU A 976 27.23 16.19 -8.19
C LEU A 976 27.04 14.68 -8.39
N SER A 977 26.99 13.89 -7.31
CA SER A 977 26.94 12.42 -7.35
C SER A 977 25.53 11.81 -7.52
N ALA A 978 24.65 12.48 -8.27
CA ALA A 978 23.30 12.01 -8.64
C ALA A 978 22.29 11.70 -7.49
N SER A 979 22.64 11.92 -6.23
CA SER A 979 21.72 11.77 -5.08
C SER A 979 21.42 13.13 -4.45
N PHE A 980 20.16 13.55 -4.45
CA PHE A 980 19.73 14.82 -3.86
C PHE A 980 19.68 14.70 -2.33
N ASN A 981 20.40 15.54 -1.59
CA ASN A 981 20.37 15.53 -0.11
C ASN A 981 19.13 16.24 0.45
N ILE A 982 17.96 15.67 0.18
CA ILE A 982 16.65 16.24 0.51
C ILE A 982 16.45 16.35 2.02
N ALA A 983 17.07 15.45 2.80
CA ALA A 983 16.99 15.46 4.25
C ALA A 983 17.41 16.81 4.88
N LYS A 984 18.26 17.60 4.20
CA LYS A 984 18.82 18.86 4.69
C LYS A 984 18.32 20.13 3.98
N SER A 985 17.37 20.02 3.03
CA SER A 985 16.99 21.11 2.10
C SER A 985 16.21 22.31 2.68
N PHE A 986 16.40 22.65 3.95
CA PHE A 986 15.63 23.68 4.67
C PHE A 986 16.49 24.92 4.96
N ARG A 987 15.94 26.13 4.73
CA ARG A 987 16.51 27.40 5.17
C ARG A 987 15.95 27.76 6.54
N GLU A 988 16.79 27.86 7.57
CA GLU A 988 16.39 28.59 8.76
C GLU A 988 16.41 30.09 8.43
N GLU A 989 15.27 30.77 8.57
CA GLU A 989 15.29 32.23 8.58
C GLU A 989 16.17 32.67 9.76
N PRO A 990 17.06 33.67 9.57
CA PRO A 990 17.75 34.26 10.70
C PRO A 990 16.67 34.81 11.63
N ASN A 991 16.62 34.25 12.84
CA ASN A 991 15.74 34.70 13.90
C ASN A 991 15.89 36.23 14.01
N PRO A 992 14.84 37.03 13.72
CA PRO A 992 14.92 38.47 13.88
C PRO A 992 14.85 38.74 15.38
N LEU A 993 15.99 38.69 16.04
CA LEU A 993 16.20 39.28 17.36
C LEU A 993 16.29 40.79 17.23
#